data_AF-A0A3Q0KK33-F1
#
_entry.id   AF-A0A3Q0KK33-F1
#
_cell.length_a   1.000
_cell.length_b   1.000
_cell.length_c   1.000
_cell.angle_alpha   90.00
_cell.angle_beta   90.00
_cell.angle_gamma   90.00
#
_symmetry.space_group_name_H-M   'P 1'
#
loop_
_entity.id
_entity.type
_entity.pdbx_description
1 polymer ?
#
loop_
_entity_poly.entity_id
_entity_poly.type
_entity_poly.pdbx_seq_one_letter_code
_entity_poly.pdbx_strand_id
1 'polypeptide(L)'
;MTAGKKSKRDDISAADSFDEVVVGLHQAESAVLMLKSPEDDVKTRACEALYKFSNKSDENKKALISLNILEYLQPLIRDENRVVKRNAVLVYGVLSSLPSARSIIRKLPNIVTDLLKLLDSEEFETTKEFTAMTLSHLCLEYAGIYELIEHKCFSVITPCLKSPDPDVQKNTLDIIYMLLQDFEARPMLKASEGLETLIELLVSEYPVIQDLVLKVFARATQDSIIKTALRDMNALDAFVDIIGVPEFNDIHVSALQVIANLLNDTECVKHLVSQGSLQKLLHFITDRQVYNESDIKVNSANQQQNKDKNAKGRKPSPKKSDKKKSSKGDSDGKKDEEKPPSNTLPEAKIHTCNALMRAACKEETRKILHDADVERMLVSLLSHEDEGVRSASAQVIAILSESSVCQDRIAELGGPELLIRMTRSDHRELKSAGATALAALTTGNGSICREVASRNSGLEALLSCLHMSDPEVDSITVGGLVALTNLAIEETTRPKVLHVITAKLFIPTLNSNSVLTQSKAALAVASLISEPHTVQQFVQLGGLSSLLNLIQSTNNDVRRSACWAIASLTADHTAAVTLSQLNGITILQTLNESITRKNTFTELALKRVLDANLMAKFALTGYLDFVDHIPDLFYDPGQITNPSQFLTLDEYNEQSVNDRRPIFLINLQKCDIVSSSDCVQSQVSSDAKTDDLKQDDLNYFNEMKYPFDSTLHDWLNTAVKQITPINELKEQIKSLGEFVASCYGGSVSKDEQITLRNELSLSQLRCQLNSNLIPVGLIKQGSFLQRALVFKLLADRIGLPTNLIRGTYGRSFNEVLIEPENSKSQTYRDLYVVDLMFEPGKLLKSSTSEALEYTSIAC
;
A
#
# COMPACT_ATOMS: atom_id res chain seq x y z
N MET A 1 61.42 4.24 -41.83
CA MET A 1 62.91 4.25 -41.88
C MET A 1 63.39 2.89 -41.40
N THR A 2 64.50 2.38 -41.98
CA THR A 2 65.03 0.98 -41.99
C THR A 2 64.42 0.11 -43.11
N ALA A 3 64.88 0.25 -44.36
CA ALA A 3 66.15 -0.24 -44.95
C ALA A 3 66.16 -1.77 -45.12
N GLY A 4 66.01 -2.19 -46.37
CA GLY A 4 65.94 -3.58 -46.78
C GLY A 4 67.28 -4.32 -46.80
N LYS A 5 67.18 -5.63 -46.96
CA LYS A 5 68.24 -6.51 -47.47
C LYS A 5 67.61 -7.45 -48.49
N LYS A 6 68.01 -7.29 -49.76
CA LYS A 6 67.85 -8.31 -50.81
C LYS A 6 69.03 -9.27 -50.72
N SER A 7 68.76 -10.56 -50.64
CA SER A 7 69.70 -11.65 -50.98
C SER A 7 69.27 -12.32 -52.28
N LYS A 8 70.28 -12.77 -53.02
CA LYS A 8 70.31 -13.18 -54.44
C LYS A 8 69.62 -14.52 -54.75
N ARG A 9 69.06 -14.56 -55.97
CA ARG A 9 69.04 -15.59 -57.04
C ARG A 9 68.91 -17.07 -56.64
N ASP A 10 67.97 -17.75 -57.30
CA ASP A 10 68.33 -18.75 -58.31
C ASP A 10 67.34 -18.71 -59.49
N ASP A 11 67.90 -18.75 -60.69
CA ASP A 11 67.22 -18.73 -61.99
C ASP A 11 66.67 -20.12 -62.32
N ILE A 12 65.35 -20.23 -62.56
CA ILE A 12 64.76 -21.29 -63.40
C ILE A 12 63.74 -20.64 -64.34
N SER A 13 64.06 -20.73 -65.63
CA SER A 13 63.23 -20.50 -66.82
C SER A 13 61.85 -21.19 -66.70
N ALA A 14 60.73 -20.74 -67.26
CA ALA A 14 60.51 -20.02 -68.50
C ALA A 14 59.04 -19.51 -68.53
N ALA A 15 58.87 -18.32 -69.09
CA ALA A 15 57.73 -17.89 -69.93
C ALA A 15 56.34 -18.52 -69.64
N ASP A 16 55.61 -17.98 -68.63
CA ASP A 16 54.13 -17.87 -68.59
C ASP A 16 53.60 -17.31 -67.24
N SER A 17 54.34 -16.43 -66.55
CA SER A 17 53.82 -15.80 -65.31
C SER A 17 53.24 -14.41 -65.61
N PHE A 18 51.91 -14.28 -65.56
CA PHE A 18 51.27 -12.97 -65.47
C PHE A 18 51.78 -12.25 -64.21
N ASP A 19 52.14 -10.97 -64.36
CA ASP A 19 52.40 -10.08 -63.23
C ASP A 19 51.16 -10.04 -62.30
N GLU A 20 51.41 -9.96 -60.99
CA GLU A 20 50.38 -9.93 -59.96
C GLU A 20 49.42 -8.74 -60.19
N VAL A 21 48.21 -9.02 -60.68
CA VAL A 21 47.19 -7.99 -60.89
C VAL A 21 46.71 -7.51 -59.52
N VAL A 22 47.20 -6.35 -59.10
CA VAL A 22 46.65 -5.59 -57.98
C VAL A 22 45.30 -5.02 -58.43
N VAL A 23 44.23 -5.83 -58.28
CA VAL A 23 42.87 -5.37 -58.55
C VAL A 23 42.50 -4.35 -57.47
N GLY A 24 42.60 -3.05 -57.81
CA GLY A 24 42.01 -1.98 -57.04
C GLY A 24 40.49 -2.14 -57.00
N LEU A 25 39.96 -2.73 -55.94
CA LEU A 25 38.52 -2.96 -55.76
C LEU A 25 37.80 -1.62 -55.50
N HIS A 26 37.46 -0.91 -56.58
CA HIS A 26 36.74 0.37 -56.51
C HIS A 26 35.22 0.23 -56.45
N GLN A 27 34.67 -0.99 -56.60
CA GLN A 27 33.22 -1.23 -56.60
C GLN A 27 32.88 -2.35 -55.59
N ALA A 28 32.03 -2.03 -54.61
CA ALA A 28 31.61 -2.96 -53.56
C ALA A 28 30.93 -4.22 -54.12
N GLU A 29 30.13 -4.07 -55.17
CA GLU A 29 29.45 -5.18 -55.87
C GLU A 29 30.44 -6.22 -56.41
N SER A 30 31.53 -5.78 -57.04
CA SER A 30 32.57 -6.67 -57.55
C SER A 30 33.25 -7.45 -56.41
N ALA A 31 33.53 -6.77 -55.29
CA ALA A 31 34.11 -7.41 -54.12
C ALA A 31 33.16 -8.44 -53.48
N VAL A 32 31.85 -8.17 -53.44
CA VAL A 32 30.85 -9.15 -52.96
C VAL A 32 30.82 -10.39 -53.85
N LEU A 33 30.91 -10.24 -55.18
CA LEU A 33 30.95 -11.38 -56.10
C LEU A 33 32.21 -12.24 -55.93
N MET A 34 33.36 -11.60 -55.63
CA MET A 34 34.63 -12.30 -55.40
C MET A 34 34.62 -13.21 -54.16
N LEU A 35 33.67 -13.03 -53.23
CA LEU A 35 33.49 -13.94 -52.09
C LEU A 35 33.15 -15.38 -52.49
N LYS A 36 32.64 -15.59 -53.72
CA LYS A 36 32.34 -16.92 -54.27
C LYS A 36 33.54 -17.59 -54.95
N SER A 37 34.70 -16.94 -54.99
CA SER A 37 35.88 -17.50 -55.63
C SER A 37 36.30 -18.81 -54.97
N PRO A 38 36.75 -19.83 -55.72
CA PRO A 38 37.36 -21.03 -55.14
C PRO A 38 38.73 -20.73 -54.51
N GLU A 39 39.37 -19.60 -54.85
CA GLU A 39 40.70 -19.23 -54.39
C GLU A 39 40.66 -18.49 -53.05
N ASP A 40 41.35 -19.04 -52.04
CA ASP A 40 41.41 -18.47 -50.69
C ASP A 40 41.98 -17.05 -50.64
N ASP A 41 43.01 -16.77 -51.45
CA ASP A 41 43.62 -15.43 -51.53
C ASP A 41 42.65 -14.39 -52.07
N VAL A 42 41.81 -14.78 -53.04
CA VAL A 42 40.77 -13.92 -53.62
C VAL A 42 39.68 -13.61 -52.60
N LYS A 43 39.17 -14.65 -51.90
CA LYS A 43 38.20 -14.49 -50.80
C LYS A 43 38.76 -13.59 -49.70
N THR A 44 40.01 -13.82 -49.30
CA THR A 44 40.70 -13.04 -48.26
C THR A 44 40.79 -11.56 -48.61
N ARG A 45 41.27 -11.23 -49.82
CA ARG A 45 41.38 -9.84 -50.31
C ARG A 45 40.01 -9.17 -50.47
N ALA A 46 39.01 -9.92 -50.92
CA ALA A 46 37.64 -9.44 -51.04
C ALA A 46 37.05 -9.07 -49.66
N CYS A 47 37.15 -9.96 -48.66
CA CYS A 47 36.72 -9.67 -47.29
C CYS A 47 37.44 -8.46 -46.68
N GLU A 48 38.75 -8.30 -46.90
CA GLU A 48 39.50 -7.13 -46.40
C GLU A 48 39.05 -5.81 -47.04
N ALA A 49 38.78 -5.83 -48.35
CA ALA A 49 38.26 -4.66 -49.06
C ALA A 49 36.86 -4.29 -48.54
N LEU A 50 35.99 -5.28 -48.35
CA LEU A 50 34.63 -5.10 -47.82
C LEU A 50 34.65 -4.61 -46.37
N TYR A 51 35.54 -5.14 -45.54
CA TYR A 51 35.74 -4.68 -44.17
C TYR A 51 36.15 -3.20 -44.14
N LYS A 52 37.19 -2.83 -44.90
CA LYS A 52 37.64 -1.42 -45.03
C LYS A 52 36.56 -0.51 -45.60
N PHE A 53 35.71 -1.01 -46.50
CA PHE A 53 34.60 -0.25 -47.07
C PHE A 53 33.48 -0.02 -46.04
N SER A 54 33.10 -1.07 -45.30
CA SER A 54 32.05 -1.04 -44.27
C SER A 54 32.38 -0.10 -43.10
N ASN A 55 33.66 0.04 -42.74
CA ASN A 55 34.11 0.91 -41.66
C ASN A 55 34.09 2.42 -42.00
N LYS A 56 33.90 2.80 -43.27
CA LYS A 56 33.93 4.22 -43.68
C LYS A 56 32.65 4.98 -43.34
N SER A 57 31.48 4.35 -43.41
CA SER A 57 30.21 4.98 -43.05
C SER A 57 29.09 3.95 -42.87
N ASP A 58 28.02 4.32 -42.17
CA ASP A 58 26.84 3.46 -42.01
C ASP A 58 26.06 3.30 -43.32
N GLU A 59 26.12 4.28 -44.25
CA GLU A 59 25.56 4.14 -45.60
C GLU A 59 26.24 3.01 -46.37
N ASN A 60 27.57 2.87 -46.23
CA ASN A 60 28.29 1.77 -46.86
C ASN A 60 27.86 0.41 -46.30
N LYS A 61 27.65 0.31 -44.98
CA LYS A 61 27.11 -0.90 -44.36
C LYS A 61 25.72 -1.23 -44.90
N LYS A 62 24.82 -0.24 -45.00
CA LYS A 62 23.48 -0.40 -45.59
C LYS A 62 23.55 -0.85 -47.06
N ALA A 63 24.47 -0.27 -47.84
CA ALA A 63 24.69 -0.67 -49.22
C ALA A 63 25.13 -2.13 -49.33
N LEU A 64 26.08 -2.58 -48.50
CA LEU A 64 26.49 -3.99 -48.49
C LEU A 64 25.36 -4.94 -48.09
N ILE A 65 24.53 -4.57 -47.11
CA ILE A 65 23.35 -5.35 -46.72
C ILE A 65 22.36 -5.48 -47.89
N SER A 66 22.15 -4.41 -48.66
CA SER A 66 21.28 -4.46 -49.86
C SER A 66 21.80 -5.37 -50.98
N LEU A 67 23.09 -5.73 -50.94
CA LEU A 67 23.74 -6.66 -51.87
C LEU A 67 23.73 -8.12 -51.37
N ASN A 68 22.94 -8.44 -50.34
CA ASN A 68 22.84 -9.77 -49.71
C ASN A 68 24.20 -10.33 -49.25
N ILE A 69 25.12 -9.45 -48.84
CA ILE A 69 26.49 -9.84 -48.42
C ILE A 69 26.48 -10.91 -47.30
N LEU A 70 25.52 -10.87 -46.38
CA LEU A 70 25.48 -11.76 -45.22
C LEU A 70 25.28 -13.23 -45.63
N GLU A 71 24.50 -13.49 -46.68
CA GLU A 71 24.32 -14.84 -47.26
C GLU A 71 25.60 -15.34 -47.91
N TYR A 72 26.38 -14.44 -48.53
CA TYR A 72 27.67 -14.79 -49.13
C TYR A 72 28.78 -15.01 -48.11
N LEU A 73 28.73 -14.32 -46.96
CA LEU A 73 29.67 -14.50 -45.87
C LEU A 73 29.35 -15.77 -45.04
N GLN A 74 28.09 -16.22 -45.00
CA GLN A 74 27.69 -17.38 -44.21
C GLN A 74 28.48 -18.68 -44.49
N PRO A 75 28.76 -19.09 -45.74
CA PRO A 75 29.62 -20.26 -45.96
C PRO A 75 31.07 -20.00 -45.54
N LEU A 76 31.54 -18.75 -45.63
CA LEU A 76 32.93 -18.38 -45.33
C LEU A 76 33.27 -18.42 -43.85
N ILE A 77 32.28 -18.25 -42.96
CA ILE A 77 32.50 -18.43 -41.52
C ILE A 77 32.74 -19.91 -41.14
N ARG A 78 32.44 -20.85 -42.05
CA ARG A 78 32.71 -22.29 -41.92
C ARG A 78 33.88 -22.76 -42.79
N ASP A 79 34.63 -21.85 -43.41
CA ASP A 79 35.72 -22.18 -44.34
C ASP A 79 36.85 -22.94 -43.62
N GLU A 80 37.54 -23.85 -44.31
CA GLU A 80 38.68 -24.57 -43.73
C GLU A 80 39.85 -23.62 -43.47
N ASN A 81 39.99 -22.59 -44.30
CA ASN A 81 41.03 -21.59 -44.17
C ASN A 81 40.69 -20.59 -43.05
N ARG A 82 41.46 -20.64 -41.96
CA ARG A 82 41.29 -19.77 -40.80
C ARG A 82 41.41 -18.28 -41.12
N VAL A 83 42.19 -17.90 -42.13
CA VAL A 83 42.34 -16.50 -42.55
C VAL A 83 41.07 -16.01 -43.26
N VAL A 84 40.49 -16.85 -44.13
CA VAL A 84 39.21 -16.58 -44.80
C VAL A 84 38.10 -16.45 -43.75
N LYS A 85 38.00 -17.41 -42.81
CA LYS A 85 37.07 -17.36 -41.67
C LYS A 85 37.19 -16.05 -40.91
N ARG A 86 38.39 -15.73 -40.42
CA ARG A 86 38.67 -14.49 -39.67
C ARG A 86 38.17 -13.27 -40.45
N ASN A 87 38.59 -13.12 -41.70
CA ASN A 87 38.25 -11.94 -42.49
C ASN A 87 36.75 -11.85 -42.81
N ALA A 88 36.06 -12.98 -43.00
CA ALA A 88 34.61 -13.00 -43.16
C ALA A 88 33.89 -12.54 -41.87
N VAL A 89 34.35 -13.02 -40.71
CA VAL A 89 33.83 -12.64 -39.39
C VAL A 89 34.04 -11.14 -39.11
N LEU A 90 35.17 -10.55 -39.52
CA LEU A 90 35.39 -9.10 -39.39
C LEU A 90 34.28 -8.28 -40.07
N VAL A 91 33.88 -8.66 -41.28
CA VAL A 91 32.79 -8.00 -42.01
C VAL A 91 31.45 -8.26 -41.32
N TYR A 92 31.18 -9.50 -40.89
CA TYR A 92 29.98 -9.87 -40.13
C TYR A 92 29.79 -8.99 -38.89
N GLY A 93 30.85 -8.86 -38.08
CA GLY A 93 30.84 -8.08 -36.86
C GLY A 93 30.51 -6.62 -37.10
N VAL A 94 31.16 -5.97 -38.07
CA VAL A 94 30.89 -4.55 -38.38
C VAL A 94 29.46 -4.33 -38.89
N LEU A 95 28.94 -5.23 -39.72
CA LEU A 95 27.58 -5.11 -40.25
C LEU A 95 26.51 -5.34 -39.18
N SER A 96 26.76 -6.24 -38.22
CA SER A 96 25.82 -6.57 -37.14
C SER A 96 25.45 -5.37 -36.24
N SER A 97 26.20 -4.28 -36.29
CA SER A 97 25.83 -3.03 -35.60
C SER A 97 24.49 -2.45 -36.08
N LEU A 98 24.06 -2.77 -37.31
CA LEU A 98 22.79 -2.29 -37.87
C LEU A 98 21.61 -3.23 -37.54
N PRO A 99 20.44 -2.70 -37.15
CA PRO A 99 19.25 -3.52 -36.90
C PRO A 99 18.81 -4.39 -38.10
N SER A 100 18.95 -3.86 -39.32
CA SER A 100 18.61 -4.61 -40.54
C SER A 100 19.53 -5.81 -40.75
N ALA A 101 20.81 -5.70 -40.42
CA ALA A 101 21.74 -6.83 -40.46
C ALA A 101 21.34 -7.89 -39.45
N ARG A 102 21.10 -7.52 -38.18
CA ARG A 102 20.73 -8.47 -37.12
C ARG A 102 19.51 -9.31 -37.46
N SER A 103 18.46 -8.67 -38.00
CA SER A 103 17.24 -9.35 -38.45
C SER A 103 17.50 -10.39 -39.56
N ILE A 104 18.44 -10.10 -40.46
CA ILE A 104 18.85 -11.05 -41.52
C ILE A 104 19.70 -12.16 -40.91
N ILE A 105 20.71 -11.81 -40.11
CA ILE A 105 21.65 -12.75 -39.48
C ILE A 105 20.88 -13.83 -38.71
N ARG A 106 19.92 -13.46 -37.84
CA ARG A 106 19.12 -14.43 -37.05
C ARG A 106 18.30 -15.41 -37.90
N LYS A 107 17.98 -15.05 -39.15
CA LYS A 107 17.24 -15.92 -40.08
C LYS A 107 18.15 -16.89 -40.85
N LEU A 108 19.47 -16.71 -40.78
CA LEU A 108 20.42 -17.57 -41.47
C LEU A 108 20.51 -18.93 -40.75
N PRO A 109 20.53 -20.05 -41.50
CA PRO A 109 20.45 -21.38 -40.91
C PRO A 109 21.69 -21.73 -40.08
N ASN A 110 21.47 -22.22 -38.86
CA ASN A 110 22.49 -22.64 -37.88
C ASN A 110 23.49 -21.54 -37.46
N ILE A 111 23.18 -20.27 -37.73
CA ILE A 111 24.10 -19.15 -37.53
C ILE A 111 24.62 -19.04 -36.09
N VAL A 112 23.75 -19.20 -35.08
CA VAL A 112 24.14 -19.11 -33.66
C VAL A 112 25.11 -20.24 -33.30
N THR A 113 24.85 -21.45 -33.80
CA THR A 113 25.75 -22.59 -33.60
C THR A 113 27.12 -22.37 -34.26
N ASP A 114 27.15 -21.78 -35.45
CA ASP A 114 28.41 -21.49 -36.14
C ASP A 114 29.21 -20.40 -35.44
N LEU A 115 28.54 -19.32 -35.02
CA LEU A 115 29.17 -18.24 -34.27
C LEU A 115 29.71 -18.74 -32.93
N LEU A 116 28.97 -19.56 -32.20
CA LEU A 116 29.46 -20.14 -30.95
C LEU A 116 30.71 -21.02 -31.17
N LYS A 117 30.80 -21.77 -32.27
CA LYS A 117 32.01 -22.57 -32.60
C LYS A 117 33.25 -21.71 -32.87
N LEU A 118 33.06 -20.49 -33.37
CA LEU A 118 34.17 -19.56 -33.66
C LEU A 118 34.76 -18.89 -32.41
N LEU A 119 34.16 -19.12 -31.23
CA LEU A 119 34.69 -18.70 -29.94
C LEU A 119 35.69 -19.70 -29.34
N ASP A 120 35.97 -20.80 -30.04
CA ASP A 120 36.90 -21.82 -29.58
C ASP A 120 38.33 -21.28 -29.39
N SER A 121 39.05 -21.89 -28.43
CA SER A 121 40.39 -21.48 -28.03
C SER A 121 41.43 -21.57 -29.16
N GLU A 122 41.21 -22.41 -30.18
CA GLU A 122 42.15 -22.57 -31.29
C GLU A 122 42.08 -21.42 -32.32
N GLU A 123 41.02 -20.62 -32.34
CA GLU A 123 40.82 -19.54 -33.31
C GLU A 123 41.65 -18.28 -32.99
N PHE A 124 41.81 -17.39 -33.98
CA PHE A 124 42.52 -16.12 -33.76
C PHE A 124 41.75 -15.23 -32.77
N GLU A 125 42.46 -14.47 -31.92
CA GLU A 125 41.82 -13.51 -31.00
C GLU A 125 40.88 -12.55 -31.71
N THR A 126 41.30 -12.03 -32.86
CA THR A 126 40.45 -11.18 -33.73
C THR A 126 39.21 -11.89 -34.28
N THR A 127 39.27 -13.21 -34.53
CA THR A 127 38.07 -14.00 -34.88
C THR A 127 37.12 -14.04 -33.68
N LYS A 128 37.63 -14.34 -32.49
CA LYS A 128 36.83 -14.40 -31.26
C LYS A 128 36.23 -13.04 -30.91
N GLU A 129 36.99 -11.96 -31.03
CA GLU A 129 36.56 -10.58 -30.76
C GLU A 129 35.35 -10.20 -31.60
N PHE A 130 35.45 -10.34 -32.93
CA PHE A 130 34.38 -9.96 -33.84
C PHE A 130 33.20 -10.94 -33.82
N THR A 131 33.45 -12.20 -33.45
CA THR A 131 32.37 -13.18 -33.19
C THR A 131 31.58 -12.79 -31.95
N ALA A 132 32.26 -12.51 -30.83
CA ALA A 132 31.63 -12.05 -29.59
C ALA A 132 30.91 -10.70 -29.80
N MET A 133 31.50 -9.78 -30.56
CA MET A 133 30.83 -8.52 -30.94
C MET A 133 29.55 -8.79 -31.72
N THR A 134 29.56 -9.73 -32.68
CA THR A 134 28.38 -10.12 -33.45
C THR A 134 27.28 -10.64 -32.52
N LEU A 135 27.61 -11.59 -31.63
CA LEU A 135 26.66 -12.16 -30.67
C LEU A 135 26.13 -11.11 -29.69
N SER A 136 26.97 -10.20 -29.20
CA SER A 136 26.58 -9.07 -28.35
C SER A 136 25.56 -8.18 -29.05
N HIS A 137 25.81 -7.83 -30.33
CA HIS A 137 24.84 -7.07 -31.10
C HIS A 137 23.53 -7.82 -31.31
N LEU A 138 23.53 -9.14 -31.53
CA LEU A 138 22.29 -9.92 -31.63
C LEU A 138 21.48 -9.89 -30.33
N CYS A 139 22.13 -9.84 -29.16
CA CYS A 139 21.47 -9.71 -27.86
C CYS A 139 20.78 -8.36 -27.62
N LEU A 140 20.98 -7.36 -28.48
CA LEU A 140 20.22 -6.09 -28.42
C LEU A 140 18.73 -6.30 -28.75
N GLU A 141 18.36 -7.47 -29.28
CA GLU A 141 17.00 -7.89 -29.55
C GLU A 141 16.66 -9.11 -28.69
N TYR A 142 15.47 -9.14 -28.07
CA TYR A 142 15.07 -10.23 -27.17
C TYR A 142 15.14 -11.62 -27.83
N ALA A 143 14.86 -11.70 -29.14
CA ALA A 143 14.98 -12.95 -29.88
C ALA A 143 16.41 -13.49 -29.93
N GLY A 144 17.42 -12.62 -30.00
CA GLY A 144 18.83 -13.04 -29.92
C GLY A 144 19.20 -13.57 -28.52
N ILE A 145 18.65 -12.95 -27.46
CA ILE A 145 18.81 -13.44 -26.07
C ILE A 145 18.23 -14.86 -25.95
N TYR A 146 16.99 -15.05 -26.41
CA TYR A 146 16.31 -16.35 -26.35
C TYR A 146 17.07 -17.45 -27.11
N GLU A 147 17.49 -17.17 -28.35
CA GLU A 147 18.26 -18.13 -29.16
C GLU A 147 19.57 -18.57 -28.47
N LEU A 148 20.30 -17.64 -27.86
CA LEU A 148 21.54 -17.95 -27.14
C LEU A 148 21.31 -18.79 -25.87
N ILE A 149 20.23 -18.52 -25.13
CA ILE A 149 19.83 -19.30 -23.94
C ILE A 149 19.46 -20.73 -24.34
N GLU A 150 18.65 -20.91 -25.39
CA GLU A 150 18.30 -22.23 -25.96
C GLU A 150 19.56 -23.04 -26.33
N HIS A 151 20.57 -22.37 -26.88
CA HIS A 151 21.85 -22.97 -27.26
C HIS A 151 22.82 -23.22 -26.08
N LYS A 152 22.43 -22.95 -24.84
CA LYS A 152 23.25 -23.13 -23.62
C LYS A 152 24.62 -22.46 -23.73
N CYS A 153 24.63 -21.24 -24.25
CA CYS A 153 25.84 -20.52 -24.65
C CYS A 153 26.86 -20.29 -23.51
N PHE A 154 26.45 -20.25 -22.24
CA PHE A 154 27.34 -20.00 -21.09
C PHE A 154 28.55 -20.93 -21.05
N SER A 155 28.38 -22.21 -21.38
CA SER A 155 29.48 -23.19 -21.45
C SER A 155 30.56 -22.85 -22.49
N VAL A 156 30.21 -22.07 -23.51
CA VAL A 156 31.08 -21.66 -24.61
C VAL A 156 31.64 -20.25 -24.40
N ILE A 157 30.82 -19.32 -23.92
CA ILE A 157 31.21 -17.91 -23.77
C ILE A 157 31.99 -17.66 -22.47
N THR A 158 31.74 -18.41 -21.38
CA THR A 158 32.46 -18.21 -20.11
C THR A 158 33.99 -18.38 -20.25
N PRO A 159 34.51 -19.37 -20.99
CA PRO A 159 35.94 -19.46 -21.30
C PRO A 159 36.53 -18.20 -21.98
N CYS A 160 35.75 -17.47 -22.78
CA CYS A 160 36.21 -16.24 -23.45
C CYS A 160 36.52 -15.09 -22.47
N LEU A 161 35.96 -15.13 -21.25
CA LEU A 161 36.31 -14.18 -20.18
C LEU A 161 37.77 -14.28 -19.74
N LYS A 162 38.44 -15.42 -19.98
CA LYS A 162 39.86 -15.64 -19.70
C LYS A 162 40.77 -15.29 -20.89
N SER A 163 40.23 -14.72 -21.97
CA SER A 163 41.03 -14.30 -23.13
C SER A 163 42.09 -13.26 -22.71
N PRO A 164 43.32 -13.29 -23.27
CA PRO A 164 44.29 -12.22 -23.08
C PRO A 164 43.87 -10.89 -23.76
N ASP A 165 42.88 -10.93 -24.66
CA ASP A 165 42.39 -9.76 -25.37
C ASP A 165 41.23 -9.07 -24.61
N PRO A 166 41.41 -7.81 -24.17
CA PRO A 166 40.38 -7.10 -23.42
C PRO A 166 39.10 -6.83 -24.24
N ASP A 167 39.19 -6.74 -25.57
CA ASP A 167 38.01 -6.53 -26.42
C ASP A 167 37.16 -7.81 -26.50
N VAL A 168 37.80 -8.99 -26.48
CA VAL A 168 37.11 -10.28 -26.35
C VAL A 168 36.40 -10.37 -25.00
N GLN A 169 37.09 -10.02 -23.91
CA GLN A 169 36.51 -10.02 -22.56
C GLN A 169 35.30 -9.08 -22.49
N LYS A 170 35.46 -7.83 -22.95
CA LYS A 170 34.41 -6.82 -22.96
C LYS A 170 33.17 -7.28 -23.74
N ASN A 171 33.35 -7.74 -24.98
CA ASN A 171 32.23 -8.21 -25.80
C ASN A 171 31.53 -9.42 -25.17
N THR A 172 32.28 -10.31 -24.52
CA THR A 172 31.74 -11.46 -23.79
C THR A 172 30.90 -11.01 -22.58
N LEU A 173 31.40 -10.03 -21.82
CA LEU A 173 30.67 -9.44 -20.70
C LEU A 173 29.39 -8.73 -21.15
N ASP A 174 29.40 -8.04 -22.29
CA ASP A 174 28.20 -7.41 -22.87
C ASP A 174 27.13 -8.47 -23.20
N ILE A 175 27.52 -9.62 -23.77
CA ILE A 175 26.61 -10.75 -23.99
C ILE A 175 26.00 -11.18 -22.65
N ILE A 176 26.84 -11.50 -21.65
CA ILE A 176 26.37 -11.98 -20.34
C ILE A 176 25.41 -10.96 -19.70
N TYR A 177 25.76 -9.67 -19.72
CA TYR A 177 24.95 -8.60 -19.16
C TYR A 177 23.57 -8.49 -19.82
N MET A 178 23.49 -8.68 -21.14
CA MET A 178 22.24 -8.72 -21.88
C MET A 178 21.43 -9.98 -21.57
N LEU A 179 22.06 -11.17 -21.52
CA LEU A 179 21.39 -12.44 -21.24
C LEU A 179 20.73 -12.46 -19.85
N LEU A 180 21.35 -11.85 -18.84
CA LEU A 180 20.84 -11.81 -17.46
C LEU A 180 19.55 -11.00 -17.28
N GLN A 181 19.04 -10.36 -18.33
CA GLN A 181 17.67 -9.82 -18.35
C GLN A 181 16.62 -10.94 -18.25
N ASP A 182 16.93 -12.12 -18.80
CA ASP A 182 16.14 -13.33 -18.63
C ASP A 182 16.52 -14.02 -17.30
N PHE A 183 15.52 -14.47 -16.54
CA PHE A 183 15.76 -15.16 -15.27
C PHE A 183 16.34 -16.56 -15.49
N GLU A 184 16.12 -17.19 -16.65
CA GLU A 184 16.66 -18.52 -16.98
C GLU A 184 18.19 -18.51 -17.18
N ALA A 185 18.76 -17.37 -17.62
CA ALA A 185 20.20 -17.22 -17.82
C ALA A 185 21.00 -17.26 -16.49
N ARG A 186 20.38 -16.86 -15.38
CA ARG A 186 21.05 -16.70 -14.08
C ARG A 186 21.57 -18.04 -13.51
N PRO A 187 20.77 -19.12 -13.39
CA PRO A 187 21.29 -20.42 -12.96
C PRO A 187 22.33 -20.99 -13.93
N MET A 188 22.26 -20.66 -15.23
CA MET A 188 23.23 -21.12 -16.24
C MET A 188 24.61 -20.48 -16.04
N LEU A 189 24.67 -19.19 -15.69
CA LEU A 189 25.92 -18.51 -15.32
C LEU A 189 26.61 -19.18 -14.13
N LYS A 190 25.84 -19.60 -13.11
CA LYS A 190 26.37 -20.36 -11.98
C LYS A 190 26.93 -21.71 -12.41
N ALA A 191 26.23 -22.41 -13.30
CA ALA A 191 26.60 -23.75 -13.75
C ALA A 191 27.86 -23.77 -14.64
N SER A 192 28.28 -22.63 -15.20
CA SER A 192 29.42 -22.54 -16.13
C SER A 192 30.74 -22.10 -15.48
N GLU A 193 30.86 -22.07 -14.14
CA GLU A 193 32.01 -21.51 -13.41
C GLU A 193 32.27 -20.03 -13.79
N GLY A 194 31.21 -19.33 -14.20
CA GLY A 194 31.30 -17.94 -14.62
C GLY A 194 31.52 -16.99 -13.46
N LEU A 195 31.04 -17.33 -12.26
CA LEU A 195 31.12 -16.44 -11.09
C LEU A 195 32.56 -16.26 -10.62
N GLU A 196 33.34 -17.35 -10.56
CA GLU A 196 34.76 -17.37 -10.22
C GLU A 196 35.54 -16.45 -11.17
N THR A 197 35.34 -16.65 -12.47
CA THR A 197 36.02 -15.89 -13.52
C THR A 197 35.64 -14.41 -13.48
N LEU A 198 34.36 -14.10 -13.20
CA LEU A 198 33.91 -12.71 -13.05
C LEU A 198 34.52 -12.05 -11.81
N ILE A 199 34.69 -12.76 -10.69
CA ILE A 199 35.37 -12.23 -9.49
C ILE A 199 36.84 -11.90 -9.82
N GLU A 200 37.54 -12.76 -10.55
CA GLU A 200 38.92 -12.51 -11.00
C GLU A 200 39.02 -11.23 -11.86
N LEU A 201 38.02 -10.96 -12.70
CA LEU A 201 38.00 -9.77 -13.56
C LEU A 201 37.71 -8.45 -12.81
N LEU A 202 37.30 -8.49 -11.53
CA LEU A 202 37.15 -7.28 -10.71
C LEU A 202 38.48 -6.54 -10.51
N VAL A 203 39.62 -7.24 -10.58
CA VAL A 203 40.97 -6.66 -10.48
C VAL A 203 41.63 -6.45 -11.85
N SER A 204 40.84 -6.40 -12.93
CA SER A 204 41.33 -6.14 -14.28
C SER A 204 42.06 -4.79 -14.39
N GLU A 205 43.11 -4.74 -15.20
CA GLU A 205 43.85 -3.49 -15.50
C GLU A 205 43.02 -2.48 -16.30
N TYR A 206 41.86 -2.90 -16.82
CA TYR A 206 40.98 -2.11 -17.67
C TYR A 206 39.71 -1.68 -16.90
N PRO A 207 39.56 -0.38 -16.55
CA PRO A 207 38.40 0.10 -15.79
C PRO A 207 37.04 -0.21 -16.44
N VAL A 208 37.00 -0.21 -17.78
CA VAL A 208 35.81 -0.57 -18.56
C VAL A 208 35.34 -2.01 -18.27
N ILE A 209 36.29 -2.94 -18.09
CA ILE A 209 36.00 -4.33 -17.74
C ILE A 209 35.50 -4.40 -16.30
N GLN A 210 36.15 -3.70 -15.36
CA GLN A 210 35.72 -3.67 -13.96
C GLN A 210 34.28 -3.17 -13.79
N ASP A 211 33.93 -2.04 -14.42
CA ASP A 211 32.57 -1.49 -14.38
C ASP A 211 31.54 -2.45 -15.00
N LEU A 212 31.87 -3.07 -16.14
CA LEU A 212 30.96 -3.99 -16.80
C LEU A 212 30.74 -5.28 -16.00
N VAL A 213 31.79 -5.81 -15.36
CA VAL A 213 31.70 -6.94 -14.42
C VAL A 213 30.78 -6.60 -13.25
N LEU A 214 30.90 -5.40 -12.68
CA LEU A 214 30.02 -4.96 -11.58
C LEU A 214 28.56 -4.83 -12.05
N LYS A 215 28.31 -4.34 -13.27
CA LYS A 215 26.97 -4.30 -13.88
C LYS A 215 26.39 -5.70 -14.09
N VAL A 216 27.21 -6.65 -14.52
CA VAL A 216 26.85 -8.08 -14.61
C VAL A 216 26.44 -8.61 -13.24
N PHE A 217 27.26 -8.40 -12.21
CA PHE A 217 26.93 -8.82 -10.84
C PHE A 217 25.68 -8.13 -10.28
N ALA A 218 25.48 -6.84 -10.55
CA ALA A 218 24.33 -6.08 -10.06
C ALA A 218 23.01 -6.65 -10.60
N ARG A 219 23.01 -7.16 -11.83
CA ARG A 219 21.86 -7.87 -12.41
C ARG A 219 21.76 -9.31 -11.94
N ALA A 220 22.87 -10.05 -11.88
CA ALA A 220 22.88 -11.45 -11.46
C ALA A 220 22.42 -11.63 -9.99
N THR A 221 22.84 -10.74 -9.09
CA THR A 221 22.51 -10.77 -7.65
C THR A 221 21.06 -10.44 -7.32
N GLN A 222 20.23 -10.09 -8.30
CA GLN A 222 18.78 -10.04 -8.10
C GLN A 222 18.19 -11.44 -7.80
N ASP A 223 18.88 -12.50 -8.22
CA ASP A 223 18.49 -13.90 -8.01
C ASP A 223 19.08 -14.49 -6.72
N SER A 224 18.27 -15.28 -6.01
CA SER A 224 18.68 -15.90 -4.73
C SER A 224 19.76 -16.97 -4.89
N ILE A 225 19.79 -17.71 -6.01
CA ILE A 225 20.77 -18.77 -6.29
C ILE A 225 22.16 -18.16 -6.45
N ILE A 226 22.26 -17.03 -7.15
CA ILE A 226 23.52 -16.30 -7.34
C ILE A 226 24.00 -15.71 -6.01
N LYS A 227 23.13 -15.06 -5.24
CA LYS A 227 23.50 -14.52 -3.91
C LYS A 227 24.04 -15.61 -2.98
N THR A 228 23.40 -16.78 -2.97
CA THR A 228 23.83 -17.94 -2.19
C THR A 228 25.21 -18.41 -2.62
N ALA A 229 25.44 -18.56 -3.94
CA ALA A 229 26.74 -18.96 -4.47
C ALA A 229 27.85 -17.96 -4.10
N LEU A 230 27.60 -16.67 -4.26
CA LEU A 230 28.58 -15.63 -3.90
C LEU A 230 28.88 -15.59 -2.39
N ARG A 231 27.89 -15.86 -1.54
CA ARG A 231 28.12 -16.03 -0.11
C ARG A 231 29.02 -17.24 0.18
N ASP A 232 28.73 -18.39 -0.44
CA ASP A 232 29.51 -19.61 -0.24
C ASP A 232 30.97 -19.45 -0.73
N MET A 233 31.19 -18.57 -1.71
CA MET A 233 32.52 -18.18 -2.22
C MET A 233 33.22 -17.08 -1.41
N ASN A 234 32.60 -16.53 -0.35
CA ASN A 234 33.06 -15.34 0.38
C ASN A 234 33.34 -14.12 -0.53
N ALA A 235 32.58 -13.98 -1.62
CA ALA A 235 32.83 -12.97 -2.64
C ALA A 235 32.50 -11.53 -2.19
N LEU A 236 31.83 -11.35 -1.04
CA LEU A 236 31.47 -10.03 -0.52
C LEU A 236 32.71 -9.14 -0.32
N ASP A 237 33.81 -9.72 0.15
CA ASP A 237 35.04 -8.98 0.43
C ASP A 237 35.62 -8.36 -0.85
N ALA A 238 35.51 -9.02 -2.00
CA ALA A 238 35.97 -8.49 -3.28
C ALA A 238 35.24 -7.19 -3.67
N PHE A 239 33.93 -7.11 -3.41
CA PHE A 239 33.16 -5.88 -3.67
C PHE A 239 33.43 -4.80 -2.62
N VAL A 240 33.63 -5.20 -1.36
CA VAL A 240 34.00 -4.30 -0.26
C VAL A 240 35.39 -3.68 -0.49
N ASP A 241 36.32 -4.43 -1.05
CA ASP A 241 37.67 -3.93 -1.33
C ASP A 241 37.66 -2.88 -2.44
N ILE A 242 36.77 -2.98 -3.42
CA ILE A 242 36.58 -1.93 -4.45
C ILE A 242 36.14 -0.62 -3.81
N ILE A 243 35.12 -0.65 -2.94
CA ILE A 243 34.66 0.57 -2.25
C ILE A 243 35.66 1.06 -1.20
N GLY A 244 36.61 0.21 -0.81
CA GLY A 244 37.73 0.53 0.07
C GLY A 244 38.87 1.28 -0.62
N VAL A 245 38.79 1.55 -1.92
CA VAL A 245 39.85 2.23 -2.69
C VAL A 245 39.31 3.55 -3.26
N PRO A 246 39.79 4.72 -2.77
CA PRO A 246 39.31 6.03 -3.22
C PRO A 246 39.45 6.28 -4.72
N GLU A 247 40.49 5.70 -5.34
CA GLU A 247 40.81 5.86 -6.75
C GLU A 247 39.77 5.19 -7.69
N PHE A 248 38.91 4.32 -7.15
CA PHE A 248 37.85 3.60 -7.90
C PHE A 248 36.48 4.28 -7.81
N ASN A 249 36.46 5.59 -7.58
CA ASN A 249 35.24 6.37 -7.36
C ASN A 249 34.20 6.25 -8.50
N ASP A 250 34.66 5.99 -9.73
CA ASP A 250 33.86 5.81 -10.93
C ASP A 250 33.04 4.51 -10.90
N ILE A 251 33.51 3.49 -10.19
CA ILE A 251 32.85 2.18 -10.10
C ILE A 251 32.23 1.89 -8.73
N HIS A 252 32.42 2.77 -7.73
CA HIS A 252 31.84 2.62 -6.40
C HIS A 252 30.32 2.45 -6.43
N VAL A 253 29.62 3.20 -7.27
CA VAL A 253 28.15 3.09 -7.42
C VAL A 253 27.73 1.69 -7.86
N SER A 254 28.39 1.16 -8.89
CA SER A 254 28.16 -0.19 -9.39
C SER A 254 28.46 -1.25 -8.31
N ALA A 255 29.54 -1.08 -7.53
CA ALA A 255 29.89 -1.98 -6.44
C ALA A 255 28.89 -1.92 -5.26
N LEU A 256 28.46 -0.72 -4.85
CA LEU A 256 27.47 -0.54 -3.79
C LEU A 256 26.12 -1.17 -4.16
N GLN A 257 25.75 -1.14 -5.44
CA GLN A 257 24.54 -1.81 -5.92
C GLN A 257 24.60 -3.34 -5.77
N VAL A 258 25.77 -3.94 -6.02
CA VAL A 258 26.00 -5.39 -5.78
C VAL A 258 25.94 -5.69 -4.28
N ILE A 259 26.66 -4.92 -3.47
CA ILE A 259 26.68 -5.06 -2.00
C ILE A 259 25.25 -4.98 -1.47
N ALA A 260 24.46 -3.99 -1.90
CA ALA A 260 23.08 -3.84 -1.47
C ALA A 260 22.27 -5.13 -1.69
N ASN A 261 22.34 -5.72 -2.89
CA ASN A 261 21.64 -6.96 -3.20
C ASN A 261 22.07 -8.13 -2.29
N LEU A 262 23.38 -8.22 -1.97
CA LEU A 262 23.93 -9.24 -1.07
C LEU A 262 23.51 -9.05 0.40
N LEU A 263 23.39 -7.82 0.89
CA LEU A 263 23.03 -7.52 2.29
C LEU A 263 21.58 -7.84 2.66
N ASN A 264 20.75 -8.29 1.71
CA ASN A 264 19.46 -8.90 2.04
C ASN A 264 19.61 -10.28 2.72
N ASP A 265 20.81 -10.87 2.69
CA ASP A 265 21.17 -12.09 3.42
C ASP A 265 21.83 -11.72 4.76
N THR A 266 21.26 -12.20 5.86
CA THR A 266 21.74 -11.94 7.23
C THR A 266 23.20 -12.36 7.41
N GLU A 267 23.63 -13.45 6.78
CA GLU A 267 25.00 -13.96 6.94
C GLU A 267 26.03 -13.06 6.25
N CYS A 268 25.68 -12.43 5.13
CA CYS A 268 26.52 -11.41 4.48
C CYS A 268 26.71 -10.18 5.39
N VAL A 269 25.65 -9.76 6.10
CA VAL A 269 25.75 -8.65 7.08
C VAL A 269 26.65 -9.02 8.25
N LYS A 270 26.49 -10.22 8.82
CA LYS A 270 27.36 -10.74 9.89
C LYS A 270 28.83 -10.83 9.45
N HIS A 271 29.08 -11.32 8.23
CA HIS A 271 30.42 -11.38 7.65
C HIS A 271 31.06 -9.99 7.57
N LEU A 272 30.33 -9.01 7.03
CA LEU A 272 30.79 -7.63 6.89
C LEU A 272 31.10 -6.96 8.24
N VAL A 273 30.41 -7.33 9.32
CA VAL A 273 30.75 -6.91 10.70
C VAL A 273 32.01 -7.63 11.19
N SER A 274 32.08 -8.95 11.03
CA SER A 274 33.19 -9.77 11.52
C SER A 274 34.54 -9.36 10.91
N GLN A 275 34.54 -8.89 9.66
CA GLN A 275 35.73 -8.40 8.95
C GLN A 275 36.04 -6.92 9.23
N GLY A 276 35.22 -6.21 10.03
CA GLY A 276 35.35 -4.76 10.25
C GLY A 276 35.00 -3.90 9.02
N SER A 277 34.49 -4.53 7.97
CA SER A 277 34.16 -3.94 6.67
C SER A 277 32.94 -3.03 6.70
N LEU A 278 32.11 -3.09 7.75
CA LEU A 278 30.96 -2.18 7.92
C LEU A 278 31.37 -0.71 7.86
N GLN A 279 32.52 -0.35 8.42
CA GLN A 279 32.98 1.04 8.41
C GLN A 279 33.33 1.53 6.99
N LYS A 280 33.82 0.65 6.11
CA LYS A 280 34.06 0.97 4.69
C LYS A 280 32.75 1.33 3.98
N LEU A 281 31.65 0.64 4.28
CA LEU A 281 30.32 0.97 3.75
C LEU A 281 29.81 2.30 4.34
N LEU A 282 29.92 2.50 5.66
CA LEU A 282 29.44 3.69 6.34
C LEU A 282 30.24 4.97 6.03
N HIS A 283 31.44 4.84 5.47
CA HIS A 283 32.26 5.94 4.96
C HIS A 283 31.46 6.87 4.03
N PHE A 284 30.73 6.28 3.08
CA PHE A 284 29.99 7.02 2.07
C PHE A 284 28.92 7.93 2.67
N ILE A 285 28.36 7.55 3.83
CA ILE A 285 27.40 8.37 4.56
C ILE A 285 28.10 9.51 5.31
N THR A 286 29.15 9.18 6.06
CA THR A 286 29.75 10.10 7.03
C THR A 286 30.81 11.05 6.45
N ASP A 287 31.27 10.81 5.23
CA ASP A 287 32.41 11.50 4.60
C ASP A 287 33.70 11.48 5.44
N ARG A 288 33.80 10.57 6.43
CA ARG A 288 34.99 10.43 7.30
C ARG A 288 36.03 9.55 6.64
N GLN A 289 37.29 9.98 6.52
CA GLN A 289 38.35 9.13 5.96
C GLN A 289 38.51 7.82 6.76
N VAL A 290 38.23 6.67 6.13
CA VAL A 290 38.38 5.32 6.72
C VAL A 290 39.67 4.62 6.23
N TYR A 291 40.35 5.18 5.24
CA TYR A 291 41.47 4.53 4.56
C TYR A 291 42.77 4.59 5.38
N ASN A 292 43.40 3.44 5.62
CA ASN A 292 44.76 3.40 6.16
C ASN A 292 45.76 3.82 5.05
N GLU A 293 46.81 4.56 5.39
CA GLU A 293 47.86 4.93 4.42
C GLU A 293 48.51 3.72 3.72
N SER A 294 48.48 2.54 4.36
CA SER A 294 48.93 1.28 3.77
C SER A 294 48.12 0.89 2.55
N ASP A 295 46.80 1.10 2.60
CA ASP A 295 45.85 0.61 1.59
C ASP A 295 45.97 1.45 0.31
N ILE A 296 46.25 2.74 0.48
CA ILE A 296 46.51 3.70 -0.61
C ILE A 296 47.83 3.37 -1.35
N LYS A 297 48.88 2.98 -0.61
CA LYS A 297 50.23 2.73 -1.17
C LYS A 297 50.36 1.40 -1.91
N VAL A 298 49.65 0.35 -1.49
CA VAL A 298 49.72 -0.97 -2.14
C VAL A 298 49.13 -0.94 -3.56
N ASN A 299 48.02 -0.23 -3.75
CA ASN A 299 47.38 -0.16 -5.07
C ASN A 299 48.06 0.80 -6.04
N SER A 300 48.65 1.89 -5.54
CA SER A 300 49.47 2.77 -6.38
C SER A 300 50.76 2.07 -6.87
N ALA A 301 51.35 1.15 -6.10
CA ALA A 301 52.48 0.32 -6.56
C ALA A 301 52.08 -0.67 -7.68
N ASN A 302 50.90 -1.30 -7.58
CA ASN A 302 50.39 -2.21 -8.61
C ASN A 302 50.05 -1.48 -9.92
N GLN A 303 49.49 -0.26 -9.83
CA GLN A 303 49.23 0.57 -11.01
C GLN A 303 50.52 1.13 -11.66
N GLN A 304 51.57 1.41 -10.87
CA GLN A 304 52.84 1.90 -11.40
C GLN A 304 53.66 0.79 -12.09
N GLN A 305 53.68 -0.43 -11.55
CA GLN A 305 54.38 -1.57 -12.16
C GLN A 305 53.76 -2.03 -13.49
N ASN A 306 52.46 -1.84 -13.68
CA ASN A 306 51.79 -2.18 -14.95
C ASN A 306 51.93 -1.08 -16.01
N LYS A 307 52.08 0.20 -15.62
CA LYS A 307 52.39 1.29 -16.57
C LYS A 307 53.78 1.18 -17.20
N ASP A 308 54.76 0.63 -16.50
CA ASP A 308 56.13 0.51 -17.02
C ASP A 308 56.33 -0.62 -18.05
N LYS A 309 55.36 -1.53 -18.21
CA LYS A 309 55.45 -2.64 -19.19
C LYS A 309 54.80 -2.36 -20.55
N ASN A 310 53.94 -1.34 -20.68
CA ASN A 310 53.20 -1.04 -21.92
C ASN A 310 53.57 0.29 -22.61
N ALA A 311 54.61 0.99 -22.16
CA ALA A 311 55.03 2.27 -22.74
C ALA A 311 55.99 2.13 -23.96
N LYS A 312 55.53 1.50 -25.06
CA LYS A 312 56.14 1.63 -26.39
C LYS A 312 55.07 1.85 -27.46
N GLY A 313 54.49 3.06 -27.50
CA GLY A 313 53.55 3.42 -28.56
C GLY A 313 53.04 4.86 -28.51
N ARG A 314 53.64 5.73 -29.35
CA ARG A 314 53.12 7.03 -29.87
C ARG A 314 52.77 8.15 -28.86
N LYS A 315 53.69 9.12 -28.76
CA LYS A 315 53.46 10.52 -28.32
C LYS A 315 52.61 11.30 -29.32
N PRO A 316 51.79 12.26 -28.85
CA PRO A 316 51.68 13.57 -29.48
C PRO A 316 52.10 14.72 -28.54
N SER A 317 52.48 15.82 -29.18
CA SER A 317 53.28 16.97 -28.75
C SER A 317 52.59 17.93 -27.75
N PRO A 318 53.33 18.59 -26.82
CA PRO A 318 52.78 19.66 -25.99
C PRO A 318 53.09 21.06 -26.55
N LYS A 319 52.11 21.97 -26.55
CA LYS A 319 52.32 23.40 -26.76
C LYS A 319 52.43 24.13 -25.42
N LYS A 320 53.50 24.92 -25.28
CA LYS A 320 53.83 25.84 -24.18
C LYS A 320 53.28 27.25 -24.46
N SER A 321 52.85 27.93 -23.40
CA SER A 321 53.12 29.34 -23.04
C SER A 321 52.25 29.70 -21.82
N ASP A 322 52.58 30.58 -20.87
CA ASP A 322 53.82 31.24 -20.47
C ASP A 322 53.66 31.77 -19.03
N LYS A 323 54.81 31.98 -18.38
CA LYS A 323 55.06 32.37 -16.98
C LYS A 323 54.71 33.83 -16.64
N LYS A 324 54.49 34.08 -15.33
CA LYS A 324 55.14 35.04 -14.38
C LYS A 324 54.09 35.58 -13.40
N LYS A 325 54.30 35.93 -12.12
CA LYS A 325 55.40 35.90 -11.13
C LYS A 325 54.82 36.63 -9.89
N SER A 326 54.82 35.99 -8.71
CA SER A 326 55.12 36.56 -7.38
C SER A 326 54.89 38.06 -7.06
N SER A 327 54.11 38.34 -6.01
CA SER A 327 54.56 39.21 -4.91
C SER A 327 53.81 38.94 -3.60
N LYS A 328 54.60 38.97 -2.54
CA LYS A 328 54.38 38.74 -1.11
C LYS A 328 53.60 39.90 -0.48
N GLY A 329 52.75 39.63 0.51
CA GLY A 329 52.10 40.67 1.31
C GLY A 329 51.31 40.07 2.47
N ASP A 330 51.92 40.10 3.66
CA ASP A 330 51.32 39.75 4.95
C ASP A 330 50.12 40.64 5.29
N SER A 331 49.08 40.07 5.88
CA SER A 331 48.42 40.64 7.09
C SER A 331 47.32 39.72 7.60
N ASP A 332 47.36 39.55 8.93
CA ASP A 332 46.44 38.85 9.80
C ASP A 332 44.95 39.14 9.56
N GLY A 333 44.11 38.11 9.61
CA GLY A 333 42.67 38.27 9.66
C GLY A 333 41.90 36.96 9.68
N LYS A 334 41.55 36.51 10.90
CA LYS A 334 40.47 35.58 11.27
C LYS A 334 40.36 34.24 10.51
N LYS A 335 40.70 33.16 11.22
CA LYS A 335 40.30 31.79 10.89
C LYS A 335 38.79 31.64 11.05
N ASP A 336 38.06 31.69 9.94
CA ASP A 336 36.78 31.01 9.80
C ASP A 336 37.08 29.57 9.35
N GLU A 337 36.64 28.58 10.12
CA GLU A 337 36.74 27.16 9.78
C GLU A 337 35.81 26.86 8.58
N GLU A 338 36.36 26.94 7.36
CA GLU A 338 35.73 26.38 6.17
C GLU A 338 35.67 24.85 6.30
N LYS A 339 34.45 24.29 6.45
CA LYS A 339 34.18 22.85 6.34
C LYS A 339 34.71 22.33 4.99
N PRO A 340 35.44 21.20 4.95
CA PRO A 340 35.87 20.61 3.69
C PRO A 340 34.64 20.21 2.86
N PRO A 341 34.64 20.43 1.53
CA PRO A 341 33.54 20.02 0.66
C PRO A 341 33.34 18.50 0.74
N SER A 342 32.08 18.05 0.83
CA SER A 342 31.72 16.63 0.88
C SER A 342 32.18 15.93 -0.40
N ASN A 343 33.13 15.01 -0.28
CA ASN A 343 33.80 14.37 -1.42
C ASN A 343 33.03 13.15 -1.98
N THR A 344 31.89 12.76 -1.40
CA THR A 344 31.14 11.59 -1.86
C THR A 344 29.97 11.99 -2.77
N LEU A 345 29.86 11.35 -3.93
CA LEU A 345 28.75 11.55 -4.87
C LEU A 345 27.39 11.27 -4.21
N PRO A 346 26.34 12.09 -4.46
CA PRO A 346 24.98 11.83 -3.96
C PRO A 346 24.48 10.42 -4.30
N GLU A 347 24.79 9.93 -5.50
CA GLU A 347 24.43 8.58 -5.94
C GLU A 347 25.05 7.52 -5.03
N ALA A 348 26.32 7.66 -4.66
CA ALA A 348 26.99 6.72 -3.77
C ALA A 348 26.37 6.72 -2.35
N LYS A 349 25.96 7.89 -1.85
CA LYS A 349 25.17 7.99 -0.60
C LYS A 349 23.84 7.26 -0.71
N ILE A 350 23.09 7.45 -1.81
CA ILE A 350 21.82 6.77 -2.07
C ILE A 350 21.98 5.25 -2.13
N HIS A 351 22.97 4.74 -2.88
CA HIS A 351 23.22 3.31 -2.98
C HIS A 351 23.71 2.70 -1.65
N THR A 352 24.43 3.47 -0.84
CA THR A 352 24.78 3.06 0.53
C THR A 352 23.54 2.97 1.43
N CYS A 353 22.64 3.95 1.37
CA CYS A 353 21.34 3.88 2.05
C CYS A 353 20.53 2.66 1.59
N ASN A 354 20.51 2.35 0.29
CA ASN A 354 19.84 1.15 -0.24
C ASN A 354 20.45 -0.15 0.31
N ALA A 355 21.76 -0.19 0.52
CA ALA A 355 22.43 -1.32 1.13
C ALA A 355 22.03 -1.49 2.60
N LEU A 356 21.99 -0.40 3.36
CA LEU A 356 21.50 -0.39 4.75
C LEU A 356 20.02 -0.77 4.84
N MET A 357 19.20 -0.30 3.89
CA MET A 357 17.78 -0.61 3.82
C MET A 357 17.57 -2.13 3.72
N ARG A 358 18.29 -2.79 2.81
CA ARG A 358 18.21 -4.25 2.62
C ARG A 358 18.74 -5.02 3.81
N ALA A 359 19.79 -4.51 4.46
CA ALA A 359 20.28 -5.08 5.71
C ALA A 359 19.23 -4.97 6.83
N ALA A 360 18.57 -3.82 7.00
CA ALA A 360 17.66 -3.52 8.12
C ALA A 360 16.32 -4.29 8.10
N CYS A 361 16.01 -5.00 7.01
CA CYS A 361 14.78 -5.79 6.88
C CYS A 361 14.68 -6.98 7.85
N LYS A 362 15.75 -7.36 8.56
CA LYS A 362 15.77 -8.45 9.54
C LYS A 362 16.00 -7.91 10.95
N GLU A 363 15.37 -8.51 11.95
CA GLU A 363 15.50 -8.04 13.35
C GLU A 363 16.94 -8.17 13.87
N GLU A 364 17.63 -9.29 13.58
CA GLU A 364 19.01 -9.54 14.00
C GLU A 364 19.99 -8.48 13.48
N THR A 365 19.82 -8.06 12.23
CA THR A 365 20.70 -7.07 11.58
C THR A 365 20.41 -5.66 12.05
N ARG A 366 19.17 -5.32 12.45
CA ARG A 366 18.89 -4.02 13.07
C ARG A 366 19.70 -3.79 14.35
N LYS A 367 19.92 -4.83 15.17
CA LYS A 367 20.77 -4.73 16.36
C LYS A 367 22.22 -4.42 16.00
N ILE A 368 22.75 -5.09 14.98
CA ILE A 368 24.09 -4.83 14.43
C ILE A 368 24.22 -3.37 13.95
N LEU A 369 23.21 -2.85 13.24
CA LEU A 369 23.23 -1.48 12.73
C LEU A 369 23.12 -0.45 13.87
N HIS A 370 22.31 -0.76 14.89
CA HIS A 370 22.21 0.05 16.12
C HIS A 370 23.54 0.14 16.86
N ASP A 371 24.24 -0.99 17.03
CA ASP A 371 25.55 -1.05 17.69
C ASP A 371 26.62 -0.23 16.93
N ALA A 372 26.41 -0.02 15.63
CA ALA A 372 27.26 0.82 14.77
C ALA A 372 26.83 2.32 14.74
N ASP A 373 25.83 2.74 15.53
CA ASP A 373 25.27 4.10 15.61
C ASP A 373 24.84 4.65 14.24
N VAL A 374 24.30 3.77 13.38
CA VAL A 374 23.84 4.09 12.02
C VAL A 374 22.73 5.16 12.03
N GLU A 375 21.89 5.18 13.08
CA GLU A 375 20.84 6.16 13.27
C GLU A 375 21.38 7.59 13.26
N ARG A 376 22.53 7.85 13.92
CA ARG A 376 23.18 9.18 13.91
C ARG A 376 23.57 9.60 12.50
N MET A 377 24.11 8.65 11.74
CA MET A 377 24.57 8.89 10.38
C MET A 377 23.40 9.20 9.45
N LEU A 378 22.30 8.44 9.55
CA LEU A 378 21.09 8.67 8.78
C LEU A 378 20.38 9.98 9.16
N VAL A 379 20.25 10.30 10.44
CA VAL A 379 19.65 11.57 10.90
C VAL A 379 20.44 12.76 10.38
N SER A 380 21.78 12.66 10.31
CA SER A 380 22.61 13.69 9.66
C SER A 380 22.25 13.88 8.19
N LEU A 381 22.06 12.78 7.43
CA LEU A 381 21.68 12.83 6.01
C LEU A 381 20.30 13.44 5.74
N LEU A 382 19.40 13.49 6.72
CA LEU A 382 18.09 14.16 6.55
C LEU A 382 18.20 15.67 6.32
N SER A 383 19.39 16.25 6.57
CA SER A 383 19.70 17.67 6.32
C SER A 383 20.58 17.90 5.09
N HIS A 384 20.84 16.86 4.29
CA HIS A 384 21.67 16.93 3.09
C HIS A 384 21.02 17.83 2.01
N GLU A 385 21.84 18.48 1.19
CA GLU A 385 21.34 19.37 0.12
C GLU A 385 20.50 18.61 -0.92
N ASP A 386 21.01 17.45 -1.36
CA ASP A 386 20.33 16.56 -2.30
C ASP A 386 19.06 15.92 -1.71
N GLU A 387 17.96 16.01 -2.46
CA GLU A 387 16.64 15.48 -2.07
C GLU A 387 16.56 13.95 -2.15
N GLY A 388 17.29 13.33 -3.10
CA GLY A 388 17.38 11.88 -3.23
C GLY A 388 18.08 11.24 -2.04
N VAL A 389 19.19 11.83 -1.58
CA VAL A 389 19.91 11.41 -0.38
C VAL A 389 19.03 11.48 0.87
N ARG A 390 18.30 12.59 1.05
CA ARG A 390 17.35 12.76 2.16
C ARG A 390 16.24 11.70 2.11
N SER A 391 15.67 11.47 0.94
CA SER A 391 14.60 10.48 0.73
C SER A 391 15.08 9.06 1.05
N ALA A 392 16.26 8.68 0.55
CA ALA A 392 16.86 7.37 0.82
C ALA A 392 17.16 7.18 2.31
N SER A 393 17.68 8.21 3.00
CA SER A 393 17.92 8.15 4.44
C SER A 393 16.61 7.94 5.24
N ALA A 394 15.56 8.69 4.92
CA ALA A 394 14.27 8.57 5.57
C ALA A 394 13.62 7.19 5.37
N GLN A 395 13.79 6.56 4.19
CA GLN A 395 13.33 5.19 3.95
C GLN A 395 14.04 4.16 4.83
N VAL A 396 15.36 4.29 5.03
CA VAL A 396 16.09 3.41 5.97
C VAL A 396 15.60 3.63 7.40
N ILE A 397 15.38 4.88 7.80
CA ILE A 397 14.82 5.23 9.12
C ILE A 397 13.45 4.58 9.34
N ALA A 398 12.58 4.56 8.32
CA ALA A 398 11.27 3.93 8.43
C ALA A 398 11.37 2.43 8.78
N ILE A 399 12.33 1.70 8.19
CA ILE A 399 12.55 0.27 8.46
C ILE A 399 13.23 0.04 9.81
N LEU A 400 14.23 0.87 10.16
CA LEU A 400 14.87 0.80 11.48
C LEU A 400 13.87 1.04 12.61
N SER A 401 12.86 1.88 12.38
CA SER A 401 11.81 2.23 13.35
C SER A 401 10.87 1.08 13.71
N GLU A 402 11.00 -0.10 13.11
CA GLU A 402 10.39 -1.34 13.62
C GLU A 402 10.99 -1.77 14.97
N SER A 403 12.19 -1.30 15.30
CA SER A 403 12.84 -1.49 16.61
C SER A 403 12.61 -0.28 17.50
N SER A 404 12.00 -0.47 18.67
CA SER A 404 11.77 0.62 19.63
C SER A 404 13.07 1.31 20.06
N VAL A 405 14.17 0.56 20.18
CA VAL A 405 15.49 1.11 20.53
C VAL A 405 15.99 2.09 19.46
N CYS A 406 15.80 1.74 18.18
CA CYS A 406 16.16 2.63 17.08
C CYS A 406 15.22 3.84 17.03
N GLN A 407 13.92 3.68 17.30
CA GLN A 407 12.97 4.80 17.39
C GLN A 407 13.44 5.84 18.42
N ASP A 408 13.72 5.40 19.65
CA ASP A 408 14.16 6.27 20.74
C ASP A 408 15.47 6.97 20.38
N ARG A 409 16.42 6.23 19.82
CA ARG A 409 17.69 6.80 19.37
C ARG A 409 17.50 7.88 18.30
N ILE A 410 16.67 7.63 17.30
CA ILE A 410 16.38 8.59 16.22
C ILE A 410 15.70 9.85 16.78
N ALA A 411 14.82 9.69 17.77
CA ALA A 411 14.18 10.79 18.47
C ALA A 411 15.17 11.64 19.27
N GLU A 412 16.06 11.01 20.06
CA GLU A 412 17.15 11.69 20.78
C GLU A 412 18.04 12.54 19.87
N LEU A 413 18.25 12.09 18.64
CA LEU A 413 19.06 12.76 17.63
C LEU A 413 18.32 13.90 16.91
N GLY A 414 17.03 14.13 17.21
CA GLY A 414 16.21 15.17 16.59
C GLY A 414 15.64 14.79 15.22
N GLY A 415 15.61 13.51 14.88
CA GLY A 415 15.04 12.98 13.63
C GLY A 415 13.60 13.44 13.34
N PRO A 416 12.66 13.42 14.32
CA PRO A 416 11.27 13.82 14.08
C PRO A 416 11.11 15.22 13.50
N GLU A 417 11.91 16.21 13.94
CA GLU A 417 11.88 17.57 13.38
C GLU A 417 12.21 17.60 11.89
N LEU A 418 13.28 16.89 11.49
CA LEU A 418 13.76 16.87 10.13
C LEU A 418 12.76 16.17 9.21
N LEU A 419 12.15 15.08 9.68
CA LEU A 419 11.10 14.37 8.95
C LEU A 419 9.82 15.19 8.81
N ILE A 420 9.42 15.95 9.84
CA ILE A 420 8.29 16.90 9.74
C ILE A 420 8.57 17.92 8.63
N ARG A 421 9.79 18.47 8.54
CA ARG A 421 10.16 19.38 7.45
C ARG A 421 10.05 18.71 6.07
N MET A 422 10.47 17.45 5.95
CA MET A 422 10.33 16.68 4.71
C MET A 422 8.87 16.53 4.27
N THR A 423 7.93 16.32 5.20
CA THR A 423 6.49 16.22 4.87
C THR A 423 5.87 17.53 4.36
N ARG A 424 6.56 18.66 4.54
CA ARG A 424 6.15 19.97 4.02
C ARG A 424 6.76 20.31 2.66
N SER A 425 7.59 19.43 2.09
CA SER A 425 8.18 19.62 0.77
C SER A 425 7.15 19.49 -0.34
N ASP A 426 7.32 20.26 -1.42
CA ASP A 426 6.57 20.08 -2.67
C ASP A 426 7.07 18.85 -3.47
N HIS A 427 8.28 18.36 -3.17
CA HIS A 427 8.82 17.17 -3.81
C HIS A 427 8.14 15.89 -3.27
N ARG A 428 7.43 15.20 -4.16
CA ARG A 428 6.55 14.06 -3.83
C ARG A 428 7.29 12.92 -3.14
N GLU A 429 8.44 12.50 -3.68
CA GLU A 429 9.20 11.38 -3.11
C GLU A 429 9.75 11.70 -1.73
N LEU A 430 10.17 12.96 -1.52
CA LEU A 430 10.71 13.43 -0.24
C LEU A 430 9.61 13.51 0.81
N LYS A 431 8.44 14.04 0.43
CA LYS A 431 7.25 14.09 1.27
C LYS A 431 6.77 12.67 1.64
N SER A 432 6.79 11.75 0.69
CA SER A 432 6.45 10.33 0.90
C SER A 432 7.39 9.65 1.90
N ALA A 433 8.71 9.81 1.71
CA ALA A 433 9.70 9.23 2.59
C ALA A 433 9.60 9.79 4.02
N GLY A 434 9.39 11.10 4.16
CA GLY A 434 9.17 11.76 5.45
C GLY A 434 7.92 11.25 6.17
N ALA A 435 6.79 11.14 5.45
CA ALA A 435 5.52 10.69 6.03
C ALA A 435 5.59 9.22 6.46
N THR A 436 6.21 8.37 5.65
CA THR A 436 6.40 6.93 5.95
C THR A 436 7.29 6.74 7.18
N ALA A 437 8.39 7.49 7.28
CA ALA A 437 9.28 7.46 8.43
C ALA A 437 8.60 7.93 9.72
N LEU A 438 7.81 9.02 9.68
CA LEU A 438 7.04 9.48 10.85
C LEU A 438 5.97 8.48 11.28
N ALA A 439 5.28 7.84 10.33
CA ALA A 439 4.32 6.79 10.64
C ALA A 439 4.98 5.62 11.38
N ALA A 440 6.17 5.19 10.93
CA ALA A 440 6.92 4.13 11.56
C ALA A 440 7.44 4.53 12.96
N LEU A 441 8.01 5.73 13.10
CA LEU A 441 8.53 6.24 14.39
C LEU A 441 7.45 6.42 15.46
N THR A 442 6.23 6.79 15.07
CA THR A 442 5.11 7.01 16.00
C THR A 442 4.40 5.72 16.40
N THR A 443 4.69 4.60 15.74
CA THR A 443 4.00 3.33 16.00
C THR A 443 4.43 2.76 17.35
N GLY A 444 3.51 2.72 18.31
CA GLY A 444 3.74 2.15 19.64
C GLY A 444 4.65 2.97 20.56
N ASN A 445 5.04 4.19 20.17
CA ASN A 445 5.96 5.03 20.94
C ASN A 445 5.32 6.37 21.35
N GLY A 446 4.70 6.38 22.53
CA GLY A 446 4.00 7.56 23.07
C GLY A 446 4.91 8.79 23.27
N SER A 447 6.22 8.59 23.49
CA SER A 447 7.17 9.70 23.66
C SER A 447 7.35 10.50 22.37
N ILE A 448 7.51 9.80 21.26
CA ILE A 448 7.64 10.39 19.92
C ILE A 448 6.31 10.99 19.48
N CYS A 449 5.17 10.34 19.77
CA CYS A 449 3.85 10.92 19.52
C CYS A 449 3.72 12.30 20.19
N ARG A 450 4.11 12.42 21.46
CA ARG A 450 4.11 13.71 22.19
C ARG A 450 5.03 14.74 21.56
N GLU A 451 6.23 14.35 21.14
CA GLU A 451 7.16 15.24 20.48
C GLU A 451 6.56 15.78 19.17
N VAL A 452 6.11 14.90 18.27
CA VAL A 452 5.52 15.27 16.97
C VAL A 452 4.29 16.18 17.16
N ALA A 453 3.41 15.85 18.10
CA ALA A 453 2.21 16.65 18.38
C ALA A 453 2.51 18.00 19.05
N SER A 454 3.65 18.14 19.74
CA SER A 454 4.05 19.38 20.42
C SER A 454 4.74 20.40 19.51
N ARG A 455 5.32 19.94 18.39
CA ARG A 455 5.99 20.83 17.44
C ARG A 455 4.96 21.68 16.71
N ASN A 456 5.22 22.98 16.60
CA ASN A 456 4.28 24.00 16.07
C ASN A 456 3.63 23.65 14.71
N SER A 457 4.24 22.76 13.93
CA SER A 457 3.75 22.36 12.61
C SER A 457 3.61 20.85 12.41
N GLY A 458 3.81 20.02 13.44
CA GLY A 458 3.77 18.57 13.27
C GLY A 458 2.41 18.09 12.77
N LEU A 459 1.32 18.53 13.43
CA LEU A 459 -0.04 18.18 13.03
C LEU A 459 -0.40 18.75 11.66
N GLU A 460 -0.11 20.04 11.40
CA GLU A 460 -0.36 20.67 10.10
C GLU A 460 0.35 19.94 8.95
N ALA A 461 1.60 19.52 9.16
CA ALA A 461 2.39 18.84 8.16
C ALA A 461 1.79 17.45 7.84
N LEU A 462 1.36 16.71 8.86
CA LEU A 462 0.66 15.43 8.68
C LEU A 462 -0.70 15.63 7.99
N LEU A 463 -1.48 16.65 8.35
CA LEU A 463 -2.74 16.99 7.68
C LEU A 463 -2.52 17.35 6.20
N SER A 464 -1.41 18.04 5.88
CA SER A 464 -1.04 18.35 4.50
C SER A 464 -0.79 17.12 3.62
N CYS A 465 -0.58 15.94 4.22
CA CYS A 465 -0.40 14.68 3.49
C CYS A 465 -1.74 14.10 3.00
N LEU A 466 -2.88 14.51 3.55
CA LEU A 466 -4.21 13.96 3.20
C LEU A 466 -4.86 14.66 2.00
N HIS A 467 -4.33 15.81 1.56
CA HIS A 467 -4.91 16.63 0.48
C HIS A 467 -4.50 16.20 -0.93
N MET A 468 -3.72 15.13 -1.08
CA MET A 468 -3.19 14.70 -2.37
C MET A 468 -4.19 13.80 -3.09
N SER A 469 -4.66 14.23 -4.26
CA SER A 469 -5.58 13.47 -5.12
C SER A 469 -4.87 12.56 -6.14
N ASP A 470 -3.53 12.47 -6.07
CA ASP A 470 -2.74 11.78 -7.07
C ASP A 470 -2.53 10.29 -6.69
N PRO A 471 -3.04 9.33 -7.49
CA PRO A 471 -2.86 7.91 -7.23
C PRO A 471 -1.39 7.46 -7.32
N GLU A 472 -0.49 8.21 -7.94
CA GLU A 472 0.92 7.83 -8.03
C GLU A 472 1.65 7.88 -6.68
N VAL A 473 1.06 8.51 -5.64
CA VAL A 473 1.74 8.69 -4.34
C VAL A 473 0.84 8.37 -3.14
N ASP A 474 0.09 7.27 -3.23
CA ASP A 474 -0.71 6.71 -2.13
C ASP A 474 0.06 6.63 -0.79
N SER A 475 1.38 6.43 -0.84
CA SER A 475 2.26 6.34 0.32
C SER A 475 2.28 7.61 1.19
N ILE A 476 2.13 8.80 0.60
CA ILE A 476 2.04 10.06 1.37
C ILE A 476 0.79 10.04 2.24
N THR A 477 -0.37 9.79 1.62
CA THR A 477 -1.67 9.79 2.28
C THR A 477 -1.73 8.70 3.35
N VAL A 478 -1.23 7.49 3.03
CA VAL A 478 -1.12 6.39 3.98
C VAL A 478 -0.22 6.74 5.17
N GLY A 479 0.96 7.33 4.93
CA GLY A 479 1.86 7.76 6.00
C GLY A 479 1.22 8.80 6.92
N GLY A 480 0.57 9.82 6.34
CA GLY A 480 -0.17 10.83 7.10
C GLY A 480 -1.30 10.25 7.94
N LEU A 481 -2.14 9.39 7.36
CA LEU A 481 -3.24 8.73 8.06
C LEU A 481 -2.77 7.87 9.24
N VAL A 482 -1.71 7.07 9.03
CA VAL A 482 -1.17 6.18 10.08
C VAL A 482 -0.55 7.00 11.20
N ALA A 483 0.27 8.01 10.89
CA ALA A 483 0.86 8.88 11.90
C ALA A 483 -0.20 9.61 12.74
N LEU A 484 -1.23 10.20 12.11
CA LEU A 484 -2.34 10.84 12.82
C LEU A 484 -3.12 9.85 13.70
N THR A 485 -3.32 8.62 13.22
CA THR A 485 -3.99 7.56 14.00
C THR A 485 -3.16 7.20 15.23
N ASN A 486 -1.86 6.99 15.08
CA ASN A 486 -0.94 6.69 16.19
C ASN A 486 -0.96 7.81 17.25
N LEU A 487 -0.92 9.07 16.81
CA LEU A 487 -1.01 10.24 17.68
C LEU A 487 -2.38 10.35 18.39
N ALA A 488 -3.47 9.83 17.82
CA ALA A 488 -4.79 9.86 18.45
C ALA A 488 -5.07 8.69 19.39
N ILE A 489 -4.33 7.58 19.25
CA ILE A 489 -4.37 6.44 20.17
C ILE A 489 -3.68 6.79 21.49
N GLU A 490 -2.57 7.55 21.43
CA GLU A 490 -1.86 8.03 22.62
C GLU A 490 -2.72 9.04 23.41
N GLU A 491 -3.06 8.68 24.65
CA GLU A 491 -3.99 9.43 25.50
C GLU A 491 -3.57 10.89 25.72
N THR A 492 -2.26 11.13 25.85
CA THR A 492 -1.70 12.46 26.13
C THR A 492 -1.77 13.42 24.94
N THR A 493 -1.72 12.91 23.71
CA THR A 493 -1.77 13.70 22.48
C THR A 493 -3.15 13.80 21.88
N ARG A 494 -4.03 12.83 22.19
CA ARG A 494 -5.40 12.73 21.67
C ARG A 494 -6.17 14.06 21.68
N PRO A 495 -6.24 14.85 22.78
CA PRO A 495 -7.02 16.09 22.78
C PRO A 495 -6.52 17.12 21.76
N LYS A 496 -5.20 17.23 21.57
CA LYS A 496 -4.60 18.18 20.62
C LYS A 496 -4.88 17.77 19.18
N VAL A 497 -4.80 16.47 18.90
CA VAL A 497 -5.06 15.92 17.56
C VAL A 497 -6.52 16.12 17.21
N LEU A 498 -7.45 15.73 18.09
CA LEU A 498 -8.89 15.86 17.82
C LEU A 498 -9.31 17.32 17.59
N HIS A 499 -8.69 18.28 18.27
CA HIS A 499 -8.99 19.71 18.10
C HIS A 499 -8.75 20.25 16.68
N VAL A 500 -7.80 19.68 15.93
CA VAL A 500 -7.44 20.15 14.57
C VAL A 500 -8.11 19.37 13.45
N ILE A 501 -8.82 18.28 13.78
CA ILE A 501 -9.38 17.36 12.80
C ILE A 501 -10.73 17.88 12.28
N THR A 502 -10.95 17.75 10.97
CA THR A 502 -12.23 18.01 10.31
C THR A 502 -12.64 16.81 9.47
N ALA A 503 -13.93 16.48 9.48
CA ALA A 503 -14.46 15.32 8.79
C ALA A 503 -14.25 15.37 7.26
N LYS A 504 -14.11 16.58 6.70
CA LYS A 504 -13.87 16.81 5.26
C LYS A 504 -12.61 16.12 4.73
N LEU A 505 -11.60 15.90 5.58
CA LEU A 505 -10.33 15.28 5.18
C LEU A 505 -10.47 13.82 4.80
N PHE A 506 -11.43 13.11 5.38
CA PHE A 506 -11.51 11.65 5.24
C PHE A 506 -12.36 11.22 4.05
N ILE A 507 -13.36 12.00 3.63
CA ILE A 507 -14.28 11.62 2.54
C ILE A 507 -13.54 11.29 1.23
N PRO A 508 -12.55 12.08 0.76
CA PRO A 508 -11.79 11.72 -0.44
C PRO A 508 -10.97 10.44 -0.24
N THR A 509 -10.36 10.25 0.94
CA THR A 509 -9.51 9.09 1.23
C THR A 509 -10.31 7.77 1.33
N LEU A 510 -11.53 7.83 1.86
CA LEU A 510 -12.45 6.69 1.91
C LEU A 510 -12.92 6.27 0.52
N ASN A 511 -13.03 7.22 -0.41
CA ASN A 511 -13.46 7.00 -1.79
C ASN A 511 -12.27 6.80 -2.76
N SER A 512 -11.04 6.65 -2.25
CA SER A 512 -9.86 6.34 -3.07
C SER A 512 -10.00 4.97 -3.73
N ASN A 513 -9.35 4.76 -4.89
CA ASN A 513 -9.24 3.44 -5.52
C ASN A 513 -8.22 2.52 -4.84
N SER A 514 -7.40 3.06 -3.95
CA SER A 514 -6.33 2.32 -3.28
C SER A 514 -6.86 1.60 -2.04
N VAL A 515 -6.75 0.27 -2.06
CA VAL A 515 -7.11 -0.61 -0.94
C VAL A 515 -6.39 -0.21 0.34
N LEU A 516 -5.09 0.13 0.24
CA LEU A 516 -4.30 0.56 1.38
C LEU A 516 -4.84 1.87 1.95
N THR A 517 -5.06 2.88 1.09
CA THR A 517 -5.62 4.18 1.51
C THR A 517 -6.98 4.02 2.17
N GLN A 518 -7.91 3.26 1.57
CA GLN A 518 -9.24 2.99 2.14
C GLN A 518 -9.15 2.34 3.53
N SER A 519 -8.33 1.29 3.67
CA SER A 519 -8.20 0.56 4.93
C SER A 519 -7.63 1.43 6.05
N LYS A 520 -6.66 2.30 5.75
CA LYS A 520 -6.05 3.22 6.72
C LYS A 520 -6.95 4.42 7.01
N ALA A 521 -7.67 4.92 6.02
CA ALA A 521 -8.67 5.98 6.19
C ALA A 521 -9.79 5.55 7.15
N ALA A 522 -10.30 4.33 7.00
CA ALA A 522 -11.32 3.79 7.90
C ALA A 522 -10.81 3.63 9.35
N LEU A 523 -9.57 3.17 9.54
CA LEU A 523 -8.95 3.12 10.89
C LEU A 523 -8.76 4.52 11.50
N ALA A 524 -8.35 5.48 10.67
CA ALA A 524 -8.21 6.87 11.08
C ALA A 524 -9.57 7.44 11.50
N VAL A 525 -10.63 7.20 10.74
CA VAL A 525 -12.00 7.61 11.12
C VAL A 525 -12.44 6.99 12.44
N ALA A 526 -12.18 5.69 12.66
CA ALA A 526 -12.52 5.02 13.91
C ALA A 526 -11.86 5.67 15.14
N SER A 527 -10.66 6.24 14.97
CA SER A 527 -9.86 6.81 16.06
C SER A 527 -10.05 8.33 16.23
N LEU A 528 -10.29 9.04 15.13
CA LEU A 528 -10.25 10.52 15.04
C LEU A 528 -11.64 11.16 14.98
N ILE A 529 -12.67 10.46 14.47
CA ILE A 529 -14.04 10.99 14.42
C ILE A 529 -14.80 10.47 15.63
N SER A 530 -14.61 11.13 16.78
CA SER A 530 -15.25 10.74 18.05
C SER A 530 -16.02 11.86 18.75
N GLU A 531 -15.69 13.13 18.48
CA GLU A 531 -16.37 14.26 19.10
C GLU A 531 -17.74 14.51 18.45
N PRO A 532 -18.82 14.79 19.21
CA PRO A 532 -20.17 14.92 18.66
C PRO A 532 -20.27 15.86 17.44
N HIS A 533 -19.59 17.01 17.48
CA HIS A 533 -19.57 17.96 16.37
C HIS A 533 -18.87 17.40 15.11
N THR A 534 -17.77 16.65 15.27
CA THR A 534 -17.07 15.99 14.15
C THR A 534 -17.86 14.83 13.57
N VAL A 535 -18.56 14.06 14.42
CA VAL A 535 -19.44 12.97 14.00
C VAL A 535 -20.60 13.55 13.19
N GLN A 536 -21.27 14.59 13.70
CA GLN A 536 -22.36 15.26 12.97
C GLN A 536 -21.87 15.80 11.62
N GLN A 537 -20.69 16.43 11.57
CA GLN A 537 -20.10 16.88 10.32
C GLN A 537 -19.81 15.72 9.35
N PHE A 538 -19.27 14.61 9.85
CA PHE A 538 -19.00 13.41 9.04
C PHE A 538 -20.27 12.80 8.46
N VAL A 539 -21.35 12.77 9.26
CA VAL A 539 -22.68 12.33 8.83
C VAL A 539 -23.23 13.24 7.74
N GLN A 540 -23.22 14.57 7.94
CA GLN A 540 -23.69 15.56 6.95
C GLN A 540 -22.95 15.48 5.60
N LEU A 541 -21.67 15.11 5.63
CA LEU A 541 -20.85 14.96 4.42
C LEU A 541 -21.02 13.62 3.72
N GLY A 542 -21.96 12.76 4.15
CA GLY A 542 -22.19 11.44 3.56
C GLY A 542 -21.10 10.41 3.89
N GLY A 543 -20.36 10.63 4.98
CA GLY A 543 -19.29 9.72 5.42
C GLY A 543 -19.79 8.33 5.78
N LEU A 544 -20.98 8.21 6.36
CA LEU A 544 -21.61 6.91 6.64
C LEU A 544 -21.91 6.13 5.36
N SER A 545 -22.41 6.79 4.31
CA SER A 545 -22.63 6.15 3.00
C SER A 545 -21.33 5.62 2.38
N SER A 546 -20.24 6.39 2.52
CA SER A 546 -18.92 5.96 2.07
C SER A 546 -18.46 4.70 2.84
N LEU A 547 -18.64 4.66 4.15
CA LEU A 547 -18.32 3.47 4.97
C LEU A 547 -19.23 2.27 4.65
N LEU A 548 -20.52 2.48 4.37
CA LEU A 548 -21.45 1.41 3.97
C LEU A 548 -21.03 0.74 2.66
N ASN A 549 -20.43 1.49 1.73
CA ASN A 549 -19.83 0.92 0.53
C ASN A 549 -18.58 0.08 0.87
N LEU A 550 -17.71 0.59 1.76
CA LEU A 550 -16.47 -0.11 2.13
C LEU A 550 -16.70 -1.41 2.92
N ILE A 551 -17.73 -1.49 3.77
CA ILE A 551 -18.05 -2.76 4.47
C ILE A 551 -18.53 -3.86 3.52
N GLN A 552 -18.95 -3.51 2.30
CA GLN A 552 -19.31 -4.47 1.26
C GLN A 552 -18.11 -4.87 0.38
N SER A 553 -16.93 -4.27 0.62
CA SER A 553 -15.71 -4.57 -0.13
C SER A 553 -15.33 -6.05 -0.07
N THR A 554 -14.84 -6.57 -1.20
CA THR A 554 -14.27 -7.91 -1.30
C THR A 554 -12.95 -8.03 -0.53
N ASN A 555 -12.23 -6.92 -0.32
CA ASN A 555 -11.00 -6.91 0.45
C ASN A 555 -11.27 -7.00 1.96
N ASN A 556 -10.62 -7.96 2.63
CA ASN A 556 -10.84 -8.24 4.05
C ASN A 556 -10.38 -7.11 4.97
N ASP A 557 -9.26 -6.46 4.65
CA ASP A 557 -8.67 -5.42 5.50
C ASP A 557 -9.50 -4.14 5.44
N VAL A 558 -9.88 -3.71 4.23
CA VAL A 558 -10.81 -2.58 4.03
C VAL A 558 -12.12 -2.81 4.77
N ARG A 559 -12.71 -4.00 4.59
CA ARG A 559 -13.99 -4.34 5.22
C ARG A 559 -13.90 -4.31 6.74
N ARG A 560 -12.87 -4.93 7.35
CA ARG A 560 -12.70 -4.95 8.81
C ARG A 560 -12.48 -3.55 9.38
N SER A 561 -11.63 -2.74 8.74
CA SER A 561 -11.40 -1.35 9.15
C SER A 561 -12.68 -0.51 9.08
N ALA A 562 -13.46 -0.66 7.99
CA ALA A 562 -14.73 0.04 7.84
C ALA A 562 -15.78 -0.43 8.88
N CYS A 563 -15.82 -1.72 9.21
CA CYS A 563 -16.69 -2.24 10.26
C CYS A 563 -16.33 -1.64 11.63
N TRP A 564 -15.04 -1.51 11.95
CA TRP A 564 -14.59 -0.85 13.17
C TRP A 564 -14.96 0.65 13.19
N ALA A 565 -14.79 1.36 12.07
CA ALA A 565 -15.20 2.75 11.95
C ALA A 565 -16.71 2.92 12.23
N ILE A 566 -17.56 2.10 11.60
CA ILE A 566 -19.01 2.12 11.84
C ILE A 566 -19.33 1.78 13.29
N ALA A 567 -18.71 0.75 13.87
CA ALA A 567 -18.93 0.39 15.26
C ALA A 567 -18.57 1.55 16.20
N SER A 568 -17.50 2.29 15.91
CA SER A 568 -17.07 3.45 16.71
C SER A 568 -18.05 4.63 16.58
N LEU A 569 -18.45 4.96 15.35
CA LEU A 569 -19.38 6.07 15.06
C LEU A 569 -20.77 5.83 15.63
N THR A 570 -21.27 4.59 15.58
CA THR A 570 -22.61 4.23 16.09
C THR A 570 -22.73 4.30 17.63
N ALA A 571 -21.65 4.64 18.35
CA ALA A 571 -21.76 5.06 19.74
C ALA A 571 -22.49 6.42 19.88
N ASP A 572 -22.44 7.26 18.85
CA ASP A 572 -23.23 8.48 18.74
C ASP A 572 -24.64 8.17 18.22
N HIS A 573 -25.65 8.72 18.90
CA HIS A 573 -27.05 8.42 18.60
C HIS A 573 -27.46 8.94 17.21
N THR A 574 -27.00 10.13 16.80
CA THR A 574 -27.31 10.69 15.48
C THR A 574 -26.73 9.83 14.37
N ALA A 575 -25.48 9.39 14.49
CA ALA A 575 -24.87 8.49 13.53
C ALA A 575 -25.60 7.14 13.44
N ALA A 576 -26.02 6.57 14.57
CA ALA A 576 -26.78 5.32 14.59
C ALA A 576 -28.15 5.45 13.90
N VAL A 577 -28.90 6.53 14.16
CA VAL A 577 -30.19 6.81 13.50
C VAL A 577 -30.00 6.99 11.99
N THR A 578 -29.04 7.81 11.56
CA THR A 578 -28.78 8.02 10.13
C THR A 578 -28.34 6.73 9.45
N LEU A 579 -27.52 5.89 10.09
CA LEU A 579 -27.15 4.59 9.52
C LEU A 579 -28.36 3.68 9.34
N SER A 580 -29.33 3.71 10.26
CA SER A 580 -30.60 2.99 10.09
C SER A 580 -31.38 3.46 8.87
N GLN A 581 -31.42 4.77 8.62
CA GLN A 581 -32.12 5.37 7.47
C GLN A 581 -31.42 5.02 6.14
N LEU A 582 -30.10 4.83 6.15
CA LEU A 582 -29.29 4.44 4.99
C LEU A 582 -29.27 2.91 4.73
N ASN A 583 -30.32 2.19 5.14
CA ASN A 583 -30.43 0.73 5.02
C ASN A 583 -29.30 -0.06 5.74
N GLY A 584 -28.66 0.55 6.74
CA GLY A 584 -27.53 -0.03 7.45
C GLY A 584 -27.86 -1.31 8.21
N ILE A 585 -29.08 -1.44 8.73
CA ILE A 585 -29.55 -2.65 9.43
C ILE A 585 -29.48 -3.87 8.50
N THR A 586 -30.05 -3.77 7.30
CA THR A 586 -30.05 -4.84 6.30
C THR A 586 -28.63 -5.26 5.92
N ILE A 587 -27.76 -4.29 5.67
CA ILE A 587 -26.37 -4.56 5.27
C ILE A 587 -25.60 -5.24 6.41
N LEU A 588 -25.69 -4.74 7.64
CA LEU A 588 -25.02 -5.30 8.81
C LEU A 588 -25.52 -6.71 9.15
N GLN A 589 -26.84 -6.95 9.05
CA GLN A 589 -27.41 -8.27 9.29
C GLN A 589 -26.95 -9.27 8.22
N THR A 590 -26.98 -8.88 6.94
CA THR A 590 -26.47 -9.73 5.85
C THR A 590 -25.00 -10.10 6.05
N LEU A 591 -24.17 -9.17 6.55
CA LEU A 591 -22.78 -9.46 6.89
C LEU A 591 -22.66 -10.42 8.08
N ASN A 592 -23.51 -10.29 9.09
CA ASN A 592 -23.53 -11.16 10.27
C ASN A 592 -24.04 -12.59 9.98
N GLU A 593 -24.80 -12.78 8.91
CA GLU A 593 -25.22 -14.11 8.43
C GLU A 593 -24.08 -14.85 7.70
N SER A 594 -23.06 -14.12 7.23
CA SER A 594 -21.92 -14.69 6.51
C SER A 594 -20.81 -15.17 7.46
N ILE A 595 -20.49 -16.46 7.40
CA ILE A 595 -19.42 -17.10 8.21
C ILE A 595 -18.05 -16.42 8.01
N THR A 596 -17.76 -15.94 6.80
CA THR A 596 -16.44 -15.37 6.44
C THR A 596 -16.35 -13.86 6.59
N ARG A 597 -17.50 -13.16 6.70
CA ARG A 597 -17.54 -11.69 6.78
C ARG A 597 -17.93 -11.17 8.15
N LYS A 598 -18.67 -11.96 8.93
CA LYS A 598 -19.06 -11.67 10.30
C LYS A 598 -17.83 -11.35 11.18
N ASN A 599 -17.94 -10.33 12.02
CA ASN A 599 -16.96 -10.00 13.05
C ASN A 599 -17.61 -9.29 14.25
N THR A 600 -16.86 -9.09 15.34
CA THR A 600 -17.39 -8.47 16.56
C THR A 600 -17.81 -7.01 16.36
N PHE A 601 -17.19 -6.29 15.41
CA PHE A 601 -17.56 -4.91 15.11
C PHE A 601 -18.90 -4.82 14.37
N THR A 602 -19.20 -5.74 13.45
CA THR A 602 -20.50 -5.76 12.76
C THR A 602 -21.65 -6.14 13.69
N GLU A 603 -21.41 -7.04 14.67
CA GLU A 603 -22.38 -7.34 15.72
C GLU A 603 -22.65 -6.13 16.62
N LEU A 604 -21.58 -5.46 17.09
CA LEU A 604 -21.68 -4.28 17.93
C LEU A 604 -22.38 -3.10 17.22
N ALA A 605 -22.02 -2.85 15.97
CA ALA A 605 -22.66 -1.84 15.13
C ALA A 605 -24.16 -2.13 14.96
N LEU A 606 -24.53 -3.37 14.62
CA LEU A 606 -25.93 -3.76 14.46
C LEU A 606 -26.71 -3.54 15.76
N LYS A 607 -26.15 -3.97 16.90
CA LYS A 607 -26.77 -3.75 18.21
C LYS A 607 -27.04 -2.27 18.46
N ARG A 608 -26.04 -1.40 18.29
CA ARG A 608 -26.16 0.05 18.53
C ARG A 608 -27.18 0.73 17.61
N VAL A 609 -27.26 0.31 16.35
CA VAL A 609 -28.24 0.84 15.39
C VAL A 609 -29.65 0.42 15.76
N LEU A 610 -29.85 -0.82 16.22
CA LEU A 610 -31.14 -1.28 16.73
C LEU A 610 -31.51 -0.54 18.03
N ASP A 611 -30.57 -0.34 18.95
CA ASP A 611 -30.79 0.45 20.17
C ASP A 611 -31.19 1.91 19.87
N ALA A 612 -30.77 2.45 18.72
CA ALA A 612 -31.18 3.78 18.25
C ALA A 612 -32.52 3.79 17.47
N ASN A 613 -33.01 2.64 17.00
CA ASN A 613 -34.27 2.50 16.28
C ASN A 613 -35.12 1.38 16.90
N LEU A 614 -35.82 1.73 17.99
CA LEU A 614 -36.60 0.77 18.79
C LEU A 614 -37.72 0.09 18.00
N MET A 615 -38.29 0.75 16.99
CA MET A 615 -39.31 0.18 16.11
C MET A 615 -38.73 -0.98 15.32
N ALA A 616 -37.56 -0.78 14.71
CA ALA A 616 -36.84 -1.85 14.00
C ALA A 616 -36.34 -2.92 14.97
N LYS A 617 -35.80 -2.53 16.13
CA LYS A 617 -35.37 -3.47 17.19
C LYS A 617 -36.49 -4.41 17.58
N PHE A 618 -37.66 -3.89 17.93
CA PHE A 618 -38.78 -4.71 18.35
C PHE A 618 -39.34 -5.56 17.20
N ALA A 619 -39.46 -5.00 15.99
CA ALA A 619 -39.93 -5.74 14.83
C ALA A 619 -39.01 -6.92 14.47
N LEU A 620 -37.69 -6.75 14.55
CA LEU A 620 -36.70 -7.75 14.10
C LEU A 620 -36.31 -8.74 15.19
N THR A 621 -36.26 -8.31 16.45
CA THR A 621 -35.81 -9.16 17.57
C THR A 621 -36.95 -9.66 18.45
N GLY A 622 -38.13 -9.03 18.38
CA GLY A 622 -39.23 -9.30 19.29
C GLY A 622 -38.97 -8.86 20.72
N TYR A 623 -37.94 -8.05 20.98
CA TYR A 623 -37.48 -7.72 22.33
C TYR A 623 -37.12 -6.24 22.46
N LEU A 624 -37.65 -5.59 23.50
CA LEU A 624 -37.13 -4.33 24.05
C LEU A 624 -36.74 -4.59 25.51
N ASP A 625 -35.56 -4.11 25.89
CA ASP A 625 -35.00 -4.31 27.23
C ASP A 625 -35.53 -3.31 28.27
N PHE A 626 -34.94 -3.34 29.47
CA PHE A 626 -35.33 -2.49 30.59
C PHE A 626 -34.95 -1.02 30.43
N VAL A 627 -33.99 -0.68 29.56
CA VAL A 627 -33.49 0.68 29.32
C VAL A 627 -34.04 1.29 28.03
N ASP A 628 -34.61 0.47 27.14
CA ASP A 628 -35.34 0.91 25.96
C ASP A 628 -36.63 1.62 26.39
N HIS A 629 -36.72 2.94 26.18
CA HIS A 629 -37.93 3.70 26.46
C HIS A 629 -38.75 3.95 25.20
N ILE A 630 -40.01 3.52 25.18
CA ILE A 630 -40.89 3.74 24.02
C ILE A 630 -41.08 5.25 23.82
N PRO A 631 -40.69 5.83 22.66
CA PRO A 631 -40.86 7.25 22.39
C PRO A 631 -42.34 7.63 22.16
N ASP A 632 -42.64 8.93 22.09
CA ASP A 632 -44.01 9.42 21.87
C ASP A 632 -44.57 9.04 20.49
N LEU A 633 -43.70 8.70 19.54
CA LEU A 633 -44.06 8.13 18.25
C LEU A 633 -43.42 6.74 18.10
N PHE A 634 -44.22 5.69 18.15
CA PHE A 634 -43.78 4.31 18.02
C PHE A 634 -44.78 3.50 17.20
N TYR A 635 -44.32 2.55 16.40
CA TYR A 635 -45.21 1.66 15.66
C TYR A 635 -44.72 0.21 15.67
N ASP A 636 -45.67 -0.72 15.63
CA ASP A 636 -45.42 -2.15 15.55
C ASP A 636 -46.10 -2.78 14.33
N PRO A 637 -45.34 -3.09 13.26
CA PRO A 637 -45.84 -3.83 12.11
C PRO A 637 -45.99 -5.34 12.39
N GLY A 638 -45.49 -5.84 13.53
CA GLY A 638 -45.38 -7.25 13.85
C GLY A 638 -43.95 -7.77 13.69
N GLN A 639 -43.76 -9.07 13.94
CA GLN A 639 -42.44 -9.70 13.80
C GLN A 639 -42.03 -9.76 12.32
N ILE A 640 -40.86 -9.24 12.01
CA ILE A 640 -40.24 -9.26 10.69
C ILE A 640 -38.97 -10.12 10.79
N THR A 641 -38.80 -11.06 9.86
CA THR A 641 -37.62 -11.94 9.82
C THR A 641 -36.52 -11.41 8.91
N ASN A 642 -36.90 -10.69 7.85
CA ASN A 642 -35.97 -10.10 6.90
C ASN A 642 -35.95 -8.57 7.06
N PRO A 643 -34.83 -7.95 7.47
CA PRO A 643 -34.75 -6.50 7.67
C PRO A 643 -35.09 -5.68 6.43
N SER A 644 -34.93 -6.21 5.21
CA SER A 644 -35.34 -5.49 4.00
C SER A 644 -36.85 -5.31 3.83
N GLN A 645 -37.66 -6.01 4.64
CA GLN A 645 -39.12 -5.88 4.68
C GLN A 645 -39.61 -4.88 5.74
N PHE A 646 -38.71 -4.38 6.60
CA PHE A 646 -39.06 -3.34 7.56
C PHE A 646 -39.22 -2.01 6.83
N LEU A 647 -40.41 -1.42 6.93
CA LEU A 647 -40.74 -0.16 6.28
C LEU A 647 -40.82 0.96 7.33
N THR A 648 -40.55 2.18 6.88
CA THR A 648 -40.77 3.40 7.66
C THR A 648 -42.27 3.63 7.90
N LEU A 649 -42.58 4.47 8.89
CA LEU A 649 -43.97 4.84 9.17
C LEU A 649 -44.64 5.53 7.97
N ASP A 650 -43.88 6.29 7.18
CA ASP A 650 -44.33 6.92 5.94
C ASP A 650 -44.74 5.91 4.87
N GLU A 651 -43.86 4.94 4.60
CA GLU A 651 -44.13 3.87 3.64
C GLU A 651 -45.32 3.00 4.07
N TYR A 652 -45.58 2.85 5.38
CA TYR A 652 -46.80 2.20 5.87
C TYR A 652 -48.04 3.07 5.74
N ASN A 653 -47.93 4.39 5.94
CA ASN A 653 -49.02 5.34 5.82
C ASN A 653 -49.51 5.52 4.37
N GLU A 654 -48.59 5.41 3.40
CA GLU A 654 -48.89 5.51 1.97
C GLU A 654 -49.56 4.24 1.39
N GLN A 655 -49.57 3.13 2.12
CA GLN A 655 -50.22 1.90 1.67
C GLN A 655 -51.74 2.05 1.68
N SER A 656 -52.38 1.62 0.59
CA SER A 656 -53.82 1.43 0.56
C SER A 656 -54.25 0.44 1.65
N VAL A 657 -55.45 0.66 2.20
CA VAL A 657 -56.06 -0.28 3.15
C VAL A 657 -56.06 -1.67 2.55
N ASN A 658 -55.50 -2.63 3.27
CA ASN A 658 -55.30 -4.00 2.78
C ASN A 658 -55.56 -5.04 3.87
N ASP A 659 -55.56 -6.32 3.49
CA ASP A 659 -55.92 -7.42 4.39
C ASP A 659 -54.76 -7.95 5.25
N ARG A 660 -53.58 -7.30 5.24
CA ARG A 660 -52.44 -7.69 6.09
C ARG A 660 -52.71 -7.36 7.56
N ARG A 661 -51.84 -7.81 8.46
CA ARG A 661 -51.90 -7.43 9.88
C ARG A 661 -51.88 -5.89 10.00
N PRO A 662 -52.74 -5.27 10.84
CA PRO A 662 -52.66 -3.83 11.08
C PRO A 662 -51.31 -3.43 11.71
N ILE A 663 -50.90 -2.18 11.48
CA ILE A 663 -49.75 -1.58 12.15
C ILE A 663 -50.26 -0.84 13.38
N PHE A 664 -49.83 -1.26 14.56
CA PHE A 664 -50.22 -0.59 15.80
C PHE A 664 -49.40 0.67 15.99
N LEU A 665 -50.07 1.81 16.24
CA LEU A 665 -49.46 3.12 16.35
C LEU A 665 -49.62 3.68 17.76
N ILE A 666 -48.53 4.19 18.32
CA ILE A 666 -48.49 5.10 19.46
C ILE A 666 -48.09 6.45 18.90
N ASN A 667 -48.97 7.44 19.03
CA ASN A 667 -48.68 8.81 18.65
C ASN A 667 -49.22 9.77 19.71
N LEU A 668 -48.34 10.21 20.61
CA LEU A 668 -48.60 11.12 21.71
C LEU A 668 -48.07 12.54 21.44
N GLN A 669 -47.55 12.80 20.24
CA GLN A 669 -47.04 14.11 19.86
C GLN A 669 -48.21 15.08 19.62
N LYS A 670 -48.45 16.02 20.54
CA LYS A 670 -49.38 17.14 20.32
C LYS A 670 -48.69 18.20 19.47
N CYS A 671 -49.35 18.64 18.40
CA CYS A 671 -48.92 19.83 17.68
C CYS A 671 -49.38 21.05 18.48
N ASP A 672 -48.43 21.87 18.97
CA ASP A 672 -48.73 23.22 19.41
C ASP A 672 -49.18 24.01 18.17
N ILE A 673 -50.49 24.05 17.92
CA ILE A 673 -51.04 25.06 17.01
C ILE A 673 -50.82 26.39 17.72
N VAL A 674 -49.80 27.13 17.29
CA VAL A 674 -49.65 28.53 17.68
C VAL A 674 -50.93 29.24 17.21
N SER A 675 -51.83 29.50 18.14
CA SER A 675 -52.99 30.34 17.92
C SER A 675 -52.51 31.67 17.36
N SER A 676 -52.95 31.97 16.14
CA SER A 676 -52.80 33.26 15.48
C SER A 676 -53.53 34.34 16.27
N SER A 677 -52.88 34.90 17.31
CA SER A 677 -53.35 36.11 17.99
C SER A 677 -52.26 36.99 18.61
N ASP A 678 -50.99 36.60 18.65
CA ASP A 678 -49.91 37.45 19.21
C ASP A 678 -48.99 38.00 18.12
N CYS A 679 -49.52 38.93 17.30
CA CYS A 679 -48.71 39.72 16.37
C CYS A 679 -49.05 41.21 16.53
N VAL A 680 -48.58 41.83 17.61
CA VAL A 680 -48.60 43.28 17.77
C VAL A 680 -47.35 43.73 18.56
N GLN A 681 -46.54 44.57 17.89
CA GLN A 681 -45.54 45.52 18.44
C GLN A 681 -44.17 44.99 18.90
N SER A 682 -43.18 45.06 18.00
CA SER A 682 -42.06 45.99 18.16
C SER A 682 -41.17 46.01 16.90
N GLN A 683 -41.22 47.13 16.18
CA GLN A 683 -40.20 47.54 15.21
C GLN A 683 -38.97 48.07 15.98
N VAL A 684 -37.77 47.93 15.40
CA VAL A 684 -36.88 49.04 14.97
C VAL A 684 -35.50 48.49 14.56
N SER A 685 -35.29 48.48 13.23
CA SER A 685 -34.08 48.77 12.41
C SER A 685 -32.65 48.36 12.87
N SER A 686 -31.91 47.67 11.98
CA SER A 686 -30.92 48.32 11.08
C SER A 686 -30.15 47.33 10.18
N ASP A 687 -30.30 47.55 8.86
CA ASP A 687 -29.42 47.34 7.71
C ASP A 687 -28.06 46.60 7.82
N ALA A 688 -27.87 45.56 6.99
CA ALA A 688 -26.72 45.41 6.06
C ALA A 688 -26.79 44.12 5.18
N LYS A 689 -27.19 44.33 3.92
CA LYS A 689 -26.74 43.74 2.63
C LYS A 689 -26.04 42.36 2.55
N THR A 690 -26.77 41.41 1.96
CA THR A 690 -26.46 40.50 0.82
C THR A 690 -25.13 39.73 0.76
N ASP A 691 -25.23 38.40 0.76
CA ASP A 691 -24.70 37.55 -0.33
C ASP A 691 -25.42 36.19 -0.40
N ASP A 692 -25.59 35.71 -1.64
CA ASP A 692 -26.47 34.66 -2.14
C ASP A 692 -26.26 33.25 -1.56
N LEU A 693 -27.30 32.68 -0.94
CA LEU A 693 -27.54 31.23 -0.90
C LEU A 693 -29.05 30.96 -1.02
N LYS A 694 -29.39 30.12 -2.00
CA LYS A 694 -30.74 29.67 -2.33
C LYS A 694 -31.46 29.16 -1.07
N GLN A 695 -32.48 29.89 -0.69
CA GLN A 695 -33.35 29.62 0.44
C GLN A 695 -34.67 29.09 -0.11
N ASP A 696 -34.62 27.89 -0.70
CA ASP A 696 -35.80 27.07 -0.96
C ASP A 696 -35.87 26.02 0.17
N ASP A 697 -37.08 25.75 0.68
CA ASP A 697 -37.44 24.71 1.69
C ASP A 697 -37.56 25.10 3.17
N LEU A 698 -37.98 26.33 3.50
CA LEU A 698 -38.53 26.67 4.82
C LEU A 698 -39.97 27.19 4.70
N ASN A 699 -40.86 26.32 4.23
CA ASN A 699 -42.31 26.48 4.33
C ASN A 699 -42.95 25.08 4.40
N TYR A 700 -42.96 24.47 5.59
CA TYR A 700 -43.79 23.29 5.89
C TYR A 700 -44.71 23.64 7.06
N PHE A 701 -45.83 24.28 6.76
CA PHE A 701 -46.97 24.32 7.67
C PHE A 701 -47.49 22.87 7.80
N ASN A 702 -47.30 22.27 8.98
CA ASN A 702 -47.57 20.86 9.28
C ASN A 702 -49.07 20.53 9.31
N GLU A 703 -49.55 19.79 8.31
CA GLU A 703 -50.68 18.88 8.48
C GLU A 703 -50.22 17.69 9.36
N MET A 704 -51.03 17.24 10.33
CA MET A 704 -50.71 16.04 11.13
C MET A 704 -50.56 14.83 10.20
N LYS A 705 -49.34 14.33 10.04
CA LYS A 705 -49.04 13.20 9.15
C LYS A 705 -49.68 11.88 9.59
N TYR A 706 -49.91 11.71 10.89
CA TYR A 706 -50.47 10.52 11.51
C TYR A 706 -51.48 10.88 12.60
N PRO A 707 -52.50 10.04 12.86
CA PRO A 707 -53.52 10.33 13.87
C PRO A 707 -52.94 10.38 15.29
N PHE A 708 -53.27 11.43 16.05
CA PHE A 708 -52.95 11.55 17.48
C PHE A 708 -53.87 10.63 18.31
N ASP A 709 -53.29 9.88 19.26
CA ASP A 709 -54.02 8.96 20.12
C ASP A 709 -54.47 9.66 21.42
N SER A 710 -55.60 10.36 21.34
CA SER A 710 -56.17 11.08 22.49
C SER A 710 -56.52 10.16 23.65
N THR A 711 -57.02 8.95 23.37
CA THR A 711 -57.43 8.00 24.40
C THR A 711 -56.22 7.48 25.16
N LEU A 712 -55.15 7.10 24.45
CA LEU A 712 -53.89 6.69 25.08
C LEU A 712 -53.26 7.83 25.88
N HIS A 713 -53.34 9.07 25.39
CA HIS A 713 -52.85 10.24 26.11
C HIS A 713 -53.59 10.43 27.45
N ASP A 714 -54.91 10.24 27.47
CA ASP A 714 -55.71 10.31 28.70
C ASP A 714 -55.39 9.16 29.67
N TRP A 715 -55.18 7.96 29.15
CA TRP A 715 -54.72 6.81 29.94
C TRP A 715 -53.36 7.09 30.58
N LEU A 716 -52.42 7.64 29.80
CA LEU A 716 -51.11 8.03 30.29
C LEU A 716 -51.20 9.06 31.43
N ASN A 717 -51.95 10.14 31.23
CA ASN A 717 -52.12 11.17 32.26
C ASN A 717 -52.75 10.60 33.54
N THR A 718 -53.70 9.68 33.39
CA THR A 718 -54.36 9.01 34.52
C THR A 718 -53.39 8.10 35.28
N ALA A 719 -52.63 7.26 34.57
CA ALA A 719 -51.63 6.37 35.14
C ALA A 719 -50.55 7.16 35.90
N VAL A 720 -50.00 8.22 35.28
CA VAL A 720 -49.00 9.08 35.91
C VAL A 720 -49.54 9.72 37.20
N LYS A 721 -50.81 10.12 37.22
CA LYS A 721 -51.44 10.74 38.39
C LYS A 721 -51.74 9.74 39.52
N GLN A 722 -52.17 8.52 39.18
CA GLN A 722 -52.66 7.54 40.16
C GLN A 722 -51.58 6.58 40.65
N ILE A 723 -50.62 6.21 39.80
CA ILE A 723 -49.68 5.09 40.03
C ILE A 723 -48.30 5.60 40.45
N THR A 724 -47.81 6.71 39.87
CA THR A 724 -46.53 7.32 40.27
C THR A 724 -46.41 7.57 41.79
N PRO A 725 -47.47 8.00 42.51
CA PRO A 725 -47.40 8.23 43.96
C PRO A 725 -47.27 6.96 44.83
N ILE A 726 -47.41 5.75 44.27
CA ILE A 726 -47.35 4.50 45.03
C ILE A 726 -45.89 4.18 45.36
N ASN A 727 -45.55 4.14 46.65
CA ASN A 727 -44.17 3.95 47.11
C ASN A 727 -43.66 2.51 47.01
N GLU A 728 -44.56 1.52 47.11
CA GLU A 728 -44.18 0.12 47.07
C GLU A 728 -44.13 -0.39 45.63
N LEU A 729 -42.96 -0.86 45.17
CA LEU A 729 -42.73 -1.31 43.79
C LEU A 729 -43.74 -2.39 43.36
N LYS A 730 -44.00 -3.37 44.22
CA LYS A 730 -44.95 -4.47 43.93
C LYS A 730 -46.37 -3.94 43.74
N GLU A 731 -46.81 -3.04 44.60
CA GLU A 731 -48.14 -2.43 44.50
C GLU A 731 -48.24 -1.51 43.28
N GLN A 732 -47.15 -0.83 42.92
CA GLN A 732 -47.08 -0.02 41.71
C GLN A 732 -47.23 -0.88 40.45
N ILE A 733 -46.52 -2.01 40.35
CA ILE A 733 -46.62 -2.97 39.24
C ILE A 733 -48.04 -3.55 39.15
N LYS A 734 -48.59 -3.96 40.29
CA LYS A 734 -49.94 -4.52 40.37
C LYS A 734 -50.99 -3.51 39.91
N SER A 735 -50.95 -2.30 40.46
CA SER A 735 -51.87 -1.20 40.10
C SER A 735 -51.77 -0.85 38.62
N LEU A 736 -50.56 -0.90 38.05
CA LEU A 736 -50.36 -0.68 36.61
C LEU A 736 -50.94 -1.81 35.76
N GLY A 737 -50.74 -3.07 36.16
CA GLY A 737 -51.32 -4.22 35.47
C GLY A 737 -52.85 -4.20 35.47
N GLU A 738 -53.46 -3.90 36.62
CA GLU A 738 -54.90 -3.71 36.76
C GLU A 738 -55.42 -2.54 35.92
N PHE A 739 -54.71 -1.40 35.91
CA PHE A 739 -55.07 -0.24 35.11
C PHE A 739 -55.06 -0.55 33.61
N VAL A 740 -53.98 -1.16 33.10
CA VAL A 740 -53.86 -1.55 31.68
C VAL A 740 -54.95 -2.54 31.28
N ALA A 741 -55.26 -3.52 32.14
CA ALA A 741 -56.36 -4.44 31.89
C ALA A 741 -57.70 -3.68 31.83
N SER A 742 -57.96 -2.74 32.73
CA SER A 742 -59.19 -1.94 32.74
C SER A 742 -59.38 -1.11 31.46
N CYS A 743 -58.30 -0.57 30.89
CA CYS A 743 -58.31 0.14 29.60
C CYS A 743 -58.77 -0.75 28.42
N TYR A 744 -58.57 -2.07 28.54
CA TYR A 744 -58.85 -3.06 27.50
C TYR A 744 -59.96 -4.07 27.86
N GLY A 745 -60.88 -3.69 28.74
CA GLY A 745 -62.07 -4.47 29.08
C GLY A 745 -61.95 -5.37 30.31
N GLY A 746 -60.86 -5.29 31.07
CA GLY A 746 -60.64 -6.02 32.32
C GLY A 746 -59.94 -7.37 32.16
N SER A 747 -60.02 -8.20 33.20
CA SER A 747 -59.52 -9.58 33.20
C SER A 747 -60.27 -10.44 32.17
N VAL A 748 -59.56 -11.37 31.55
CA VAL A 748 -60.04 -12.28 30.51
C VAL A 748 -60.00 -13.69 31.08
N SER A 749 -61.08 -14.46 30.92
CA SER A 749 -61.05 -15.88 31.31
C SER A 749 -60.17 -16.70 30.37
N LYS A 750 -59.54 -17.77 30.86
CA LYS A 750 -58.70 -18.66 30.02
C LYS A 750 -59.46 -19.22 28.80
N ASP A 751 -60.79 -19.38 28.92
CA ASP A 751 -61.66 -19.88 27.85
C ASP A 751 -61.96 -18.83 26.76
N GLU A 752 -62.06 -17.55 27.11
CA GLU A 752 -62.35 -16.46 26.18
C GLU A 752 -61.14 -16.03 25.35
N GLN A 753 -59.96 -16.56 25.66
CA GLN A 753 -58.70 -16.16 25.04
C GLN A 753 -58.69 -16.33 23.51
N ILE A 754 -59.37 -17.36 22.99
CA ILE A 754 -59.47 -17.63 21.54
C ILE A 754 -60.31 -16.56 20.83
N THR A 755 -61.31 -16.01 21.53
CA THR A 755 -62.27 -15.03 21.02
C THR A 755 -61.66 -13.64 20.86
N LEU A 756 -60.60 -13.33 21.60
CA LEU A 756 -59.89 -12.06 21.56
C LEU A 756 -59.14 -11.76 20.26
N ARG A 757 -59.17 -12.68 19.27
CA ARG A 757 -58.55 -12.41 17.97
C ARG A 757 -59.13 -11.20 17.25
N ASN A 758 -60.32 -10.70 17.59
CA ASN A 758 -60.84 -9.36 17.25
C ASN A 758 -60.59 -8.83 15.83
N GLU A 759 -60.35 -9.72 14.86
CA GLU A 759 -59.94 -9.40 13.48
C GLU A 759 -61.01 -8.56 12.78
N LEU A 760 -62.29 -8.83 13.06
CA LEU A 760 -63.41 -8.05 12.55
C LEU A 760 -63.39 -6.61 13.08
N SER A 761 -63.16 -6.42 14.38
CA SER A 761 -63.16 -5.08 14.99
C SER A 761 -61.99 -4.24 14.50
N LEU A 762 -60.81 -4.85 14.33
CA LEU A 762 -59.63 -4.19 13.79
C LEU A 762 -59.83 -3.85 12.30
N SER A 763 -60.50 -4.73 11.53
CA SER A 763 -60.83 -4.46 10.13
C SER A 763 -61.83 -3.32 9.99
N GLN A 764 -62.85 -3.26 10.86
CA GLN A 764 -63.77 -2.12 10.92
C GLN A 764 -63.04 -0.81 11.25
N LEU A 765 -62.10 -0.83 12.22
CA LEU A 765 -61.28 0.35 12.55
C LEU A 765 -60.43 0.81 11.37
N ARG A 766 -59.77 -0.10 10.63
CA ARG A 766 -59.01 0.27 9.41
C ARG A 766 -59.88 0.93 8.36
N CYS A 767 -61.06 0.39 8.11
CA CYS A 767 -62.01 0.99 7.16
C CYS A 767 -62.50 2.36 7.63
N GLN A 768 -62.76 2.54 8.93
CA GLN A 768 -63.19 3.83 9.51
C GLN A 768 -62.09 4.89 9.46
N LEU A 769 -60.84 4.51 9.72
CA LEU A 769 -59.68 5.39 9.66
C LEU A 769 -59.15 5.59 8.24
N ASN A 770 -59.61 4.78 7.27
CA ASN A 770 -59.04 4.67 5.93
C ASN A 770 -57.51 4.54 5.94
N SER A 771 -56.98 3.76 6.89
CA SER A 771 -55.54 3.58 7.10
C SER A 771 -55.26 2.19 7.67
N ASN A 772 -54.07 1.66 7.39
CA ASN A 772 -53.57 0.44 8.04
C ASN A 772 -52.97 0.73 9.42
N LEU A 773 -52.77 2.00 9.77
CA LEU A 773 -52.29 2.46 11.06
C LEU A 773 -53.46 2.52 12.05
N ILE A 774 -53.38 1.77 13.15
CA ILE A 774 -54.40 1.76 14.21
C ILE A 774 -53.78 2.32 15.50
N PRO A 775 -54.19 3.51 15.95
CA PRO A 775 -53.89 4.01 17.28
C PRO A 775 -54.32 3.01 18.37
N VAL A 776 -53.40 2.61 19.24
CA VAL A 776 -53.62 1.52 20.20
C VAL A 776 -54.72 1.83 21.23
N GLY A 777 -54.99 3.10 21.51
CA GLY A 777 -56.06 3.57 22.39
C GLY A 777 -57.47 3.40 21.80
N LEU A 778 -57.59 3.24 20.48
CA LEU A 778 -58.90 3.00 19.82
C LEU A 778 -59.35 1.53 19.90
N ILE A 779 -58.47 0.64 20.34
CA ILE A 779 -58.77 -0.80 20.45
C ILE A 779 -59.52 -1.05 21.77
N LYS A 780 -60.76 -1.54 21.67
CA LYS A 780 -61.63 -1.75 22.85
C LYS A 780 -61.23 -2.97 23.69
N GLN A 781 -60.73 -4.02 23.04
CA GLN A 781 -60.37 -5.29 23.66
C GLN A 781 -58.99 -5.71 23.18
N GLY A 782 -57.98 -5.47 24.02
CA GLY A 782 -56.58 -5.73 23.72
C GLY A 782 -56.18 -7.18 23.97
N SER A 783 -55.41 -7.75 23.06
CA SER A 783 -54.71 -9.02 23.24
C SER A 783 -53.45 -8.84 24.09
N PHE A 784 -52.72 -9.94 24.31
CA PHE A 784 -51.42 -9.97 24.98
C PHE A 784 -50.48 -8.83 24.51
N LEU A 785 -50.40 -8.60 23.20
CA LEU A 785 -49.50 -7.60 22.64
C LEU A 785 -49.91 -6.16 22.96
N GLN A 786 -51.16 -5.77 22.74
CA GLN A 786 -51.58 -4.39 23.01
C GLN A 786 -51.44 -4.08 24.51
N ARG A 787 -51.82 -5.02 25.36
CA ARG A 787 -51.67 -4.88 26.82
C ARG A 787 -50.20 -4.76 27.21
N ALA A 788 -49.34 -5.64 26.70
CA ALA A 788 -47.91 -5.59 27.02
C ALA A 788 -47.21 -4.32 26.50
N LEU A 789 -47.60 -3.86 25.32
CA LEU A 789 -47.08 -2.63 24.71
C LEU A 789 -47.48 -1.39 25.51
N VAL A 790 -48.77 -1.27 25.89
CA VAL A 790 -49.26 -0.15 26.72
C VAL A 790 -48.66 -0.23 28.13
N PHE A 791 -48.53 -1.41 28.72
CA PHE A 791 -47.87 -1.58 30.01
C PHE A 791 -46.42 -1.06 29.96
N LYS A 792 -45.64 -1.45 28.94
CA LYS A 792 -44.27 -0.95 28.73
C LYS A 792 -44.24 0.58 28.59
N LEU A 793 -45.09 1.15 27.73
CA LEU A 793 -45.16 2.60 27.51
C LEU A 793 -45.44 3.35 28.81
N LEU A 794 -46.46 2.92 29.58
CA LEU A 794 -46.83 3.56 30.82
C LEU A 794 -45.76 3.38 31.90
N ALA A 795 -45.19 2.18 32.00
CA ALA A 795 -44.09 1.87 32.91
C ALA A 795 -42.87 2.79 32.65
N ASP A 796 -42.49 3.00 31.40
CA ASP A 796 -41.41 3.92 31.01
C ASP A 796 -41.66 5.35 31.50
N ARG A 797 -42.91 5.83 31.43
CA ARG A 797 -43.28 7.19 31.82
C ARG A 797 -43.35 7.41 33.33
N ILE A 798 -43.63 6.37 34.11
CA ILE A 798 -43.61 6.42 35.59
C ILE A 798 -42.26 6.02 36.19
N GLY A 799 -41.29 5.59 35.36
CA GLY A 799 -39.95 5.19 35.80
C GLY A 799 -39.85 3.75 36.32
N LEU A 800 -40.78 2.88 35.93
CA LEU A 800 -40.79 1.45 36.29
C LEU A 800 -39.99 0.63 35.26
N PRO A 801 -38.84 0.02 35.61
CA PRO A 801 -38.05 -0.76 34.67
C PRO A 801 -38.77 -2.07 34.30
N THR A 802 -39.11 -2.22 33.03
CA THR A 802 -39.73 -3.42 32.48
C THR A 802 -39.24 -3.67 31.07
N ASN A 803 -39.15 -4.92 30.65
CA ASN A 803 -38.91 -5.28 29.25
C ASN A 803 -40.24 -5.43 28.49
N LEU A 804 -40.16 -5.62 27.17
CA LEU A 804 -41.28 -6.04 26.31
C LEU A 804 -40.82 -7.20 25.43
N ILE A 805 -41.48 -8.34 25.56
CA ILE A 805 -41.12 -9.57 24.86
C ILE A 805 -42.27 -10.03 23.98
N ARG A 806 -41.96 -10.34 22.72
CA ARG A 806 -42.80 -11.10 21.81
C ARG A 806 -42.42 -12.57 21.91
N GLY A 807 -43.23 -13.31 22.66
CA GLY A 807 -43.13 -14.75 22.78
C GLY A 807 -43.71 -15.50 21.58
N THR A 808 -44.00 -16.78 21.78
CA THR A 808 -44.53 -17.67 20.75
C THR A 808 -46.05 -17.61 20.68
N TYR A 809 -46.63 -18.05 19.56
CA TYR A 809 -48.08 -18.21 19.38
C TYR A 809 -48.92 -16.95 19.69
N GLY A 810 -48.38 -15.75 19.45
CA GLY A 810 -49.07 -14.49 19.69
C GLY A 810 -49.09 -14.03 21.16
N ARG A 811 -48.32 -14.70 22.04
CA ARG A 811 -48.08 -14.23 23.40
C ARG A 811 -47.04 -13.11 23.38
N SER A 812 -47.36 -12.02 24.04
CA SER A 812 -46.44 -10.92 24.33
C SER A 812 -46.62 -10.55 25.79
N PHE A 813 -45.52 -10.25 26.46
CA PHE A 813 -45.51 -10.10 27.91
C PHE A 813 -44.39 -9.16 28.35
N ASN A 814 -44.45 -8.78 29.61
CA ASN A 814 -43.48 -7.93 30.26
C ASN A 814 -42.93 -8.66 31.49
N GLU A 815 -41.64 -8.50 31.71
CA GLU A 815 -40.96 -8.93 32.92
C GLU A 815 -40.41 -7.74 33.69
N VAL A 816 -40.43 -7.88 35.01
CA VAL A 816 -39.94 -6.91 35.98
C VAL A 816 -38.92 -7.58 36.91
N LEU A 817 -37.97 -6.78 37.40
CA LEU A 817 -36.96 -7.24 38.35
C LEU A 817 -37.37 -6.84 39.76
N ILE A 818 -37.49 -7.84 40.65
CA ILE A 818 -37.90 -7.63 42.04
C ILE A 818 -36.87 -8.25 42.98
N GLU A 819 -36.55 -7.55 44.07
CA GLU A 819 -35.63 -8.04 45.10
C GLU A 819 -36.31 -9.13 45.97
N PRO A 820 -35.65 -10.28 46.25
CA PRO A 820 -36.24 -11.32 47.07
C PRO A 820 -36.43 -10.84 48.52
N GLU A 821 -37.59 -11.14 49.12
CA GLU A 821 -37.95 -10.67 50.47
C GLU A 821 -37.08 -11.23 51.62
N ASN A 822 -36.16 -12.17 51.37
CA ASN A 822 -35.44 -12.94 52.40
C ASN A 822 -33.90 -13.02 52.27
N SER A 823 -33.26 -12.25 51.40
CA SER A 823 -31.81 -12.39 51.16
C SER A 823 -30.98 -11.23 51.71
N LYS A 824 -30.51 -11.34 52.96
CA LYS A 824 -29.50 -10.44 53.56
C LYS A 824 -28.10 -10.54 52.89
N SER A 825 -27.93 -11.32 51.82
CA SER A 825 -26.61 -11.62 51.25
C SER A 825 -26.57 -11.89 49.74
N GLN A 826 -27.61 -11.59 48.98
CA GLN A 826 -27.60 -11.81 47.52
C GLN A 826 -27.98 -10.52 46.78
N THR A 827 -27.09 -10.10 45.88
CA THR A 827 -27.27 -8.98 44.94
C THR A 827 -28.11 -9.36 43.71
N TYR A 828 -28.75 -10.52 43.72
CA TYR A 828 -29.52 -11.02 42.57
C TYR A 828 -30.99 -10.64 42.70
N ARG A 829 -31.51 -9.97 41.67
CA ARG A 829 -32.96 -9.70 41.49
C ARG A 829 -33.60 -10.87 40.75
N ASP A 830 -34.78 -11.28 41.19
CA ASP A 830 -35.58 -12.31 40.52
C ASP A 830 -36.41 -11.65 39.40
N LEU A 831 -36.55 -12.37 38.27
CA LEU A 831 -37.43 -12.00 37.16
C LEU A 831 -38.85 -12.51 37.39
N TYR A 832 -39.83 -11.63 37.19
CA TYR A 832 -41.25 -11.96 37.27
C TYR A 832 -41.96 -11.49 36.00
N VAL A 833 -42.75 -12.38 35.39
CA VAL A 833 -43.72 -12.05 34.34
C VAL A 833 -44.93 -11.37 34.99
N VAL A 834 -45.37 -10.25 34.42
CA VAL A 834 -46.60 -9.56 34.83
C VAL A 834 -47.78 -10.15 34.07
N ASP A 835 -48.74 -10.76 34.77
CA ASP A 835 -50.00 -11.17 34.18
C ASP A 835 -50.84 -9.93 33.86
N LEU A 836 -51.19 -9.74 32.60
CA LEU A 836 -52.03 -8.65 32.10
C LEU A 836 -53.36 -9.17 31.55
N MET A 837 -53.60 -10.48 31.61
CA MET A 837 -54.72 -11.16 30.95
C MET A 837 -55.66 -11.80 31.96
N PHE A 838 -55.20 -12.78 32.74
CA PHE A 838 -56.06 -13.64 33.55
C PHE A 838 -56.26 -13.08 34.96
N GLU A 839 -55.14 -12.77 35.64
CA GLU A 839 -55.12 -12.10 36.94
C GLU A 839 -54.28 -10.81 36.84
N PRO A 840 -54.82 -9.72 36.26
CA PRO A 840 -54.07 -8.49 36.02
C PRO A 840 -53.29 -7.99 37.23
N GLY A 841 -51.99 -7.76 37.04
CA GLY A 841 -51.07 -7.31 38.10
C GLY A 841 -50.42 -8.43 38.92
N LYS A 842 -50.81 -9.70 38.74
CA LYS A 842 -50.16 -10.85 39.39
C LYS A 842 -48.74 -11.03 38.87
N LEU A 843 -47.81 -11.28 39.79
CA LEU A 843 -46.41 -11.51 39.49
C LEU A 843 -46.11 -13.01 39.46
N LEU A 844 -45.78 -13.52 38.29
CA LEU A 844 -45.42 -14.92 38.07
C LEU A 844 -43.91 -15.04 37.99
N LYS A 845 -43.25 -15.71 38.95
CA LYS A 845 -41.79 -15.88 38.90
C LYS A 845 -41.41 -16.61 37.61
N SER A 846 -40.53 -16.03 36.77
CA SER A 846 -40.29 -16.51 35.39
C SER A 846 -39.82 -17.98 35.31
N SER A 847 -39.27 -18.53 36.41
CA SER A 847 -38.85 -19.93 36.51
C SER A 847 -39.97 -20.94 36.80
N THR A 848 -41.22 -20.49 36.94
CA THR A 848 -42.36 -21.35 37.32
C THR A 848 -43.10 -21.89 36.09
N SER A 849 -43.74 -23.05 36.24
CA SER A 849 -44.61 -23.62 35.18
C SER A 849 -45.74 -22.65 34.81
N GLU A 850 -46.26 -21.91 35.78
CA GLU A 850 -47.32 -20.92 35.57
C GLU A 850 -46.87 -19.78 34.64
N ALA A 851 -45.63 -19.29 34.79
CA ALA A 851 -45.07 -18.29 33.89
C ALA A 851 -44.84 -18.87 32.47
N LEU A 852 -44.42 -20.13 32.35
CA LEU A 852 -44.26 -20.80 31.04
C LEU A 852 -45.60 -20.94 30.31
N GLU A 853 -46.67 -21.32 31.02
CA GLU A 853 -48.04 -21.40 30.47
C GLU A 853 -48.59 -20.03 30.04
N TYR A 854 -48.18 -18.95 30.71
CA TYR A 854 -48.57 -17.60 30.33
C TYR A 854 -47.85 -17.15 29.05
N THR A 855 -46.55 -17.46 28.94
CA THR A 855 -45.65 -16.96 27.89
C THR A 855 -45.65 -17.79 26.61
N SER A 856 -46.12 -19.04 26.65
CA SER A 856 -46.19 -19.96 25.50
C SER A 856 -47.47 -20.81 25.55
N ILE A 857 -47.95 -21.28 24.39
CA ILE A 857 -49.06 -22.26 24.31
C ILE A 857 -48.52 -23.71 24.35
N ALA A 858 -47.21 -23.90 24.15
CA ALA A 858 -46.59 -25.22 24.12
C ALA A 858 -46.08 -25.64 25.51
N CYS A 859 -46.70 -26.67 26.07
CA CYS A 859 -46.13 -27.56 27.08
C CYS A 859 -45.30 -28.66 26.41
#